data_AF-A0A210QYK9-F1
#
_entry.id   AF-A0A210QYK9-F1
#
_cell.length_a   1.000
_cell.length_b   1.000
_cell.length_c   1.000
_cell.angle_alpha   90.00
_cell.angle_beta   90.00
_cell.angle_gamma   90.00
#
_symmetry.space_group_name_H-M   'P 1'
#
loop_
_entity.id
_entity.type
_entity.pdbx_description
1 polymer ?
#
loop_
_entity_poly.entity_id
_entity_poly.type
_entity_poly.pdbx_seq_one_letter_code
_entity_poly.pdbx_strand_id
1 'polypeptide(L)'
;MDLTPSISCKGTIRYLTIFIDRSKTKTYTWYSFYAVMEICEVEVYGCPLGKYGDGNCLSNCDRTCVKDLCDPTTGRCNYCSYGSYKDSAVCKRCPVHCLNGTCDVETGICLACEDGFYGSLCGACATGCSDPVCDKIDGKCSQCEPGYHGTKCEMECPSNCTTCLQTSGQCTACSYGLYSSVCDKSCPATCKDKRCDINTGQCTDCVEGFFGLHCNVSCPSHCTSDGCEQKSGDCLACKTGYYGLDCEQTCGQCLGSSCGMTNGSCRCVKSWEGDTCKTRSKSYSVASTPVEQTGLYAGAGVGATVVIALVTVVVIIIVRRKNSQRIPKRSSESSPKGIDCVEKTSDKSAGKTDDEQNQELKAAARENEQVYVNLQNMDNTSDEEVVYKNVQVTRVPVNQLSTSINSKMANNATAFKEEFQTFPLGAMYPHEEGEKVSNKSKNRFKTTFPYDHSRVILNTMGDDDDSSYINANYIDSVDTSKVYIASQGPKTSTVGDFWRMLWQVNSGKIVMLTNLVEGAKVKCHQYWPDEGTPLSTDTFDLTLDRERTYACYVIRDISIVHKQTKEERQVHHFHFTTWPDHGTPDTLELVLFHRRVTLYQTQLSGQMVVHCSAGIGRTGTFIALDALLTYGKTTGVIDIPSYIGTMRKNRMNMIQTYEQYIALHELLIEGFNLPESYISRSIFNSELATLCLDGRPANFTKLFKEFERLQSFNPNYTSSCYSSALLKENENKNRDTDILAVDKFRAYLQSQPSNRTNYINAVIIPSHTSRFGYLMTQFPLENTVDDFWTMVFDYNCDNIVVIGTPQESCWLPVARETSTATYLFKKLNERSTDYDVEIADYQVTNERSKRERTVQIFNMKQWSSESLLSPSDSSLLQLLEQLDSRRRSDNTTPVVVMCRNGCTQSGLFCCISNLRDQIKMDDGVDIFQTARQLKTRQPEALRDVVNILDYYMFIFISECHENFSVNM
;
A
#
# COMPACT_ATOMS: atom_id res chain seq x y z
N MET A 1 21.29 -17.24 -40.54
CA MET A 1 20.92 -18.66 -40.68
C MET A 1 19.96 -18.98 -39.55
N ASP A 2 19.03 -19.91 -39.74
CA ASP A 2 18.16 -20.38 -38.65
C ASP A 2 19.03 -21.13 -37.62
N LEU A 3 19.01 -20.66 -36.37
CA LEU A 3 19.79 -21.24 -35.26
C LEU A 3 18.96 -22.17 -34.37
N THR A 4 17.69 -22.43 -34.74
CA THR A 4 16.87 -23.50 -34.19
C THR A 4 16.89 -24.72 -35.13
N PRO A 5 17.78 -25.72 -34.91
CA PRO A 5 17.85 -26.89 -35.78
C PRO A 5 16.59 -27.77 -35.66
N SER A 6 15.65 -27.60 -36.58
CA SER A 6 14.38 -28.34 -36.61
C SER A 6 14.55 -29.74 -37.20
N ILE A 7 14.75 -30.73 -36.33
CA ILE A 7 14.93 -32.14 -36.73
C ILE A 7 13.56 -32.80 -37.01
N SER A 8 13.20 -32.92 -38.29
CA SER A 8 11.94 -33.52 -38.74
C SER A 8 11.92 -35.04 -38.59
N CYS A 9 11.52 -35.54 -37.41
CA CYS A 9 11.32 -36.96 -37.15
C CYS A 9 10.02 -37.49 -37.78
N LYS A 10 10.08 -38.70 -38.38
CA LYS A 10 8.96 -39.35 -39.11
C LYS A 10 8.37 -40.58 -38.39
N GLY A 11 8.58 -40.73 -37.08
CA GLY A 11 8.18 -41.90 -36.29
C GLY A 11 7.80 -41.53 -34.85
N THR A 12 7.26 -42.50 -34.10
CA THR A 12 6.94 -42.37 -32.68
C THR A 12 8.20 -42.61 -31.83
N ILE A 13 8.61 -41.61 -31.06
CA ILE A 13 9.84 -41.67 -30.25
C ILE A 13 9.53 -42.33 -28.90
N ARG A 14 10.38 -43.28 -28.50
CA ARG A 14 10.38 -43.99 -27.21
C ARG A 14 11.29 -43.29 -26.21
N TYR A 15 12.53 -43.05 -26.65
CA TYR A 15 13.57 -42.36 -25.89
C TYR A 15 14.24 -41.35 -26.82
N LEU A 16 14.27 -40.10 -26.37
CA LEU A 16 15.06 -39.02 -26.96
C LEU A 16 16.26 -38.80 -26.03
N THR A 17 17.39 -39.42 -26.36
CA THR A 17 18.61 -39.26 -25.56
C THR A 17 19.31 -37.99 -25.99
N ILE A 18 19.05 -36.90 -25.27
CA ILE A 18 19.78 -35.63 -25.38
C ILE A 18 21.01 -35.75 -24.50
N PHE A 19 22.20 -35.80 -25.12
CA PHE A 19 23.45 -35.79 -24.37
C PHE A 19 23.85 -34.34 -24.07
N ILE A 20 23.96 -34.03 -22.77
CA ILE A 20 24.34 -32.71 -22.22
C ILE A 20 25.77 -32.78 -21.60
N ASP A 21 26.37 -33.97 -21.55
CA ASP A 21 27.72 -34.25 -21.07
C ASP A 21 28.33 -35.42 -21.86
N ARG A 22 29.67 -35.46 -21.97
CA ARG A 22 30.45 -36.58 -22.51
C ARG A 22 31.71 -36.78 -21.70
N SER A 23 32.04 -38.05 -21.44
CA SER A 23 33.05 -38.49 -20.47
C SER A 23 34.51 -38.11 -20.82
N LYS A 24 34.90 -36.87 -20.47
CA LYS A 24 36.25 -36.37 -20.12
C LYS A 24 37.43 -36.57 -21.08
N THR A 25 37.31 -37.27 -22.22
CA THR A 25 38.47 -37.80 -22.96
C THR A 25 38.75 -37.18 -24.32
N LYS A 26 37.85 -36.35 -24.88
CA LYS A 26 38.10 -35.55 -26.10
C LYS A 26 37.40 -34.19 -26.07
N THR A 27 38.14 -33.14 -25.73
CA THR A 27 37.77 -31.77 -26.08
C THR A 27 38.24 -31.47 -27.52
N TYR A 28 37.35 -30.97 -28.36
CA TYR A 28 37.72 -30.44 -29.68
C TYR A 28 37.99 -28.93 -29.60
N THR A 29 38.92 -28.44 -30.42
CA THR A 29 39.44 -27.06 -30.35
C THR A 29 38.49 -25.98 -30.89
N TRP A 30 37.22 -26.32 -31.11
CA TRP A 30 36.18 -25.41 -31.62
C TRP A 30 34.99 -25.25 -30.67
N TYR A 31 35.00 -25.89 -29.50
CA TYR A 31 34.03 -25.63 -28.44
C TYR A 31 34.27 -24.27 -27.77
N SER A 32 33.19 -23.61 -27.32
CA SER A 32 33.26 -22.38 -26.54
C SER A 32 33.40 -22.69 -25.05
N PHE A 33 34.35 -22.05 -24.36
CA PHE A 33 34.50 -22.14 -22.91
C PHE A 33 33.37 -21.46 -22.11
N TYR A 34 32.41 -20.82 -22.79
CA TYR A 34 31.37 -19.98 -22.20
C TYR A 34 29.93 -20.45 -22.52
N ALA A 35 29.76 -21.64 -23.08
CA ALA A 35 28.43 -22.19 -23.40
C ALA A 35 27.72 -22.72 -22.14
N VAL A 36 26.62 -22.07 -21.73
CA VAL A 36 25.82 -22.46 -20.55
C VAL A 36 24.75 -23.52 -20.87
N MET A 37 24.44 -23.73 -22.16
CA MET A 37 23.48 -24.70 -22.67
C MET A 37 24.04 -25.35 -23.94
N GLU A 38 24.44 -26.62 -23.88
CA GLU A 38 24.74 -27.44 -25.07
C GLU A 38 23.72 -28.58 -25.23
N ILE A 39 23.43 -28.91 -26.50
CA ILE A 39 22.90 -30.21 -26.90
C ILE A 39 24.01 -30.85 -27.72
N CYS A 40 24.78 -31.75 -27.11
CA CYS A 40 26.02 -32.27 -27.69
C CYS A 40 25.76 -33.38 -28.72
N GLU A 41 24.70 -34.16 -28.53
CA GLU A 41 24.29 -35.27 -29.39
C GLU A 41 22.81 -35.62 -29.13
N VAL A 42 22.10 -36.15 -30.13
CA VAL A 42 20.68 -36.54 -30.03
C VAL A 42 20.48 -37.90 -30.68
N GLU A 43 20.22 -38.92 -29.86
CA GLU A 43 19.78 -40.25 -30.35
C GLU A 43 18.27 -40.40 -30.21
N VAL A 44 17.63 -40.92 -31.26
CA VAL A 44 16.17 -41.08 -31.37
C VAL A 44 15.83 -42.56 -31.50
N TYR A 45 15.45 -43.19 -30.39
CA TYR A 45 14.97 -44.57 -30.37
C TYR A 45 13.45 -44.59 -30.41
N GLY A 46 12.85 -45.36 -31.32
CA GLY A 46 11.40 -45.32 -31.56
C GLY A 46 10.94 -46.29 -32.64
N CYS A 47 9.66 -46.21 -33.01
CA CYS A 47 9.02 -47.03 -34.05
C CYS A 47 8.46 -46.19 -35.21
N PRO A 48 8.19 -46.80 -36.37
CA PRO A 48 7.39 -46.18 -37.42
C PRO A 48 5.99 -45.77 -36.91
N LEU A 49 5.38 -44.76 -37.52
CA LEU A 49 3.99 -44.39 -37.25
C LEU A 49 3.06 -45.61 -37.41
N GLY A 50 2.11 -45.77 -36.49
CA GLY A 50 1.23 -46.93 -36.42
C GLY A 50 1.86 -48.23 -35.90
N LYS A 51 3.12 -48.22 -35.41
CA LYS A 51 3.82 -49.40 -34.89
C LYS A 51 4.27 -49.26 -33.43
N TYR A 52 4.27 -50.40 -32.73
CA TYR A 52 4.88 -50.55 -31.41
C TYR A 52 5.50 -51.95 -31.21
N GLY A 53 6.31 -52.08 -30.17
CA GLY A 53 6.90 -53.34 -29.69
C GLY A 53 8.35 -53.10 -29.30
N ASP A 54 8.69 -53.42 -28.04
CA ASP A 54 9.99 -53.14 -27.42
C ASP A 54 11.19 -53.53 -28.32
N GLY A 55 11.79 -52.52 -28.95
CA GLY A 55 12.92 -52.66 -29.88
C GLY A 55 12.61 -53.35 -31.23
N ASN A 56 11.39 -53.82 -31.48
CA ASN A 56 11.05 -54.63 -32.66
C ASN A 56 9.95 -54.06 -33.57
N CYS A 57 9.09 -53.16 -33.06
CA CYS A 57 8.07 -52.45 -33.82
C CYS A 57 7.12 -53.34 -34.66
N LEU A 58 6.87 -54.59 -34.25
CA LEU A 58 6.09 -55.56 -35.03
C LEU A 58 4.57 -55.32 -34.93
N SER A 59 4.08 -54.92 -33.77
CA SER A 59 2.64 -54.75 -33.48
C SER A 59 2.08 -53.44 -34.03
N ASN A 60 0.78 -53.40 -34.35
CA ASN A 60 0.10 -52.19 -34.84
C ASN A 60 -0.55 -51.42 -33.69
N CYS A 61 -0.52 -50.09 -33.72
CA CYS A 61 -1.33 -49.24 -32.83
C CYS A 61 -2.84 -49.53 -32.96
N ASP A 62 -3.62 -49.21 -31.92
CA ASP A 62 -5.07 -49.26 -32.00
C ASP A 62 -5.63 -48.16 -32.94
N ARG A 63 -6.66 -48.49 -33.72
CA ARG A 63 -7.26 -47.59 -34.71
C ARG A 63 -8.03 -46.40 -34.11
N THR A 64 -8.24 -46.40 -32.79
CA THR A 64 -8.85 -45.28 -32.05
C THR A 64 -7.82 -44.22 -31.63
N CYS A 65 -6.52 -44.52 -31.71
CA CYS A 65 -5.45 -43.55 -31.50
C CYS A 65 -5.47 -42.47 -32.58
N VAL A 66 -5.33 -41.20 -32.20
CA VAL A 66 -5.28 -40.09 -33.18
C VAL A 66 -4.06 -40.23 -34.09
N LYS A 67 -4.29 -40.26 -35.42
CA LYS A 67 -3.23 -40.35 -36.45
C LYS A 67 -2.26 -41.53 -36.25
N ASP A 68 -2.75 -42.67 -35.75
CA ASP A 68 -1.96 -43.87 -35.46
C ASP A 68 -0.78 -43.63 -34.49
N LEU A 69 -0.92 -42.64 -33.58
CA LEU A 69 0.08 -42.29 -32.56
C LEU A 69 -0.15 -43.08 -31.26
N CYS A 70 0.58 -44.18 -31.10
CA CYS A 70 0.69 -44.91 -29.84
C CYS A 70 2.13 -44.92 -29.29
N ASP A 71 2.27 -45.22 -28.00
CA ASP A 71 3.55 -45.45 -27.33
C ASP A 71 4.28 -46.63 -28.00
N PRO A 72 5.52 -46.43 -28.50
CA PRO A 72 6.27 -47.44 -29.25
C PRO A 72 6.71 -48.66 -28.41
N THR A 73 6.55 -48.65 -27.08
CA THR A 73 6.85 -49.80 -26.24
C THR A 73 5.63 -50.69 -26.03
N THR A 74 4.51 -50.07 -25.62
CA THR A 74 3.33 -50.70 -25.02
C THR A 74 2.11 -50.72 -25.94
N GLY A 75 2.10 -49.91 -27.00
CA GLY A 75 0.96 -49.78 -27.90
C GLY A 75 -0.18 -48.89 -27.38
N ARG A 76 -0.01 -48.29 -26.18
CA ARG A 76 -0.99 -47.39 -25.57
C ARG A 76 -1.18 -46.13 -26.42
N CYS A 77 -2.42 -45.76 -26.77
CA CYS A 77 -2.67 -44.51 -27.49
C CYS A 77 -2.11 -43.29 -26.73
N ASN A 78 -1.37 -42.42 -27.43
CA ASN A 78 -0.88 -41.16 -26.85
C ASN A 78 -2.02 -40.13 -26.75
N TYR A 79 -2.91 -40.12 -27.74
CA TYR A 79 -4.10 -39.28 -27.79
C TYR A 79 -5.30 -40.08 -28.30
N CYS A 80 -6.47 -39.88 -27.68
CA CYS A 80 -7.71 -40.53 -28.09
C CYS A 80 -8.53 -39.66 -29.05
N SER A 81 -9.24 -40.33 -29.96
CA SER A 81 -10.14 -39.68 -30.91
C SER A 81 -11.30 -38.96 -30.19
N TYR A 82 -11.83 -37.90 -30.79
CA TYR A 82 -12.88 -37.05 -30.20
C TYR A 82 -14.08 -37.86 -29.68
N GLY A 83 -14.57 -37.50 -28.48
CA GLY A 83 -15.61 -38.25 -27.77
C GLY A 83 -15.13 -39.54 -27.10
N SER A 84 -13.82 -39.72 -26.90
CA SER A 84 -13.22 -40.86 -26.20
C SER A 84 -12.08 -40.46 -25.26
N TYR A 85 -11.97 -41.15 -24.13
CA TYR A 85 -10.90 -41.06 -23.14
C TYR A 85 -10.04 -42.33 -23.11
N LYS A 86 -8.94 -42.28 -22.37
CA LYS A 86 -7.83 -43.24 -22.40
C LYS A 86 -7.91 -44.27 -21.26
N ASP A 87 -8.56 -45.41 -21.50
CA ASP A 87 -8.51 -46.53 -20.56
C ASP A 87 -7.35 -47.47 -20.89
N SER A 88 -6.35 -47.48 -20.00
CA SER A 88 -5.22 -48.40 -20.11
C SER A 88 -4.56 -48.27 -21.48
N ALA A 89 -4.49 -49.30 -22.31
CA ALA A 89 -3.89 -49.24 -23.64
C ALA A 89 -4.81 -48.70 -24.77
N VAL A 90 -6.12 -48.55 -24.53
CA VAL A 90 -7.15 -48.38 -25.58
C VAL A 90 -8.05 -47.18 -25.29
N CYS A 91 -8.60 -46.53 -26.32
CA CYS A 91 -9.56 -45.45 -26.12
C CYS A 91 -10.99 -45.98 -25.96
N LYS A 92 -11.69 -45.54 -24.91
CA LYS A 92 -13.11 -45.81 -24.64
C LYS A 92 -13.94 -44.55 -24.82
N ARG A 93 -15.18 -44.69 -25.30
CA ARG A 93 -16.09 -43.55 -25.46
C ARG A 93 -16.44 -42.92 -24.11
N CYS A 94 -16.68 -41.60 -24.12
CA CYS A 94 -17.15 -40.86 -22.97
C CYS A 94 -18.47 -41.40 -22.38
N PRO A 95 -18.75 -41.15 -21.08
CA PRO A 95 -20.05 -41.44 -20.47
C PRO A 95 -21.24 -40.85 -21.25
N VAL A 96 -22.39 -41.51 -21.12
CA VAL A 96 -23.66 -41.00 -21.66
C VAL A 96 -24.11 -39.78 -20.84
N HIS A 97 -24.78 -38.82 -21.47
CA HIS A 97 -25.22 -37.54 -20.86
C HIS A 97 -24.09 -36.57 -20.43
N CYS A 98 -22.82 -36.84 -20.77
CA CYS A 98 -21.82 -35.78 -20.89
C CYS A 98 -22.29 -34.76 -21.93
N LEU A 99 -22.24 -33.46 -21.62
CA LEU A 99 -22.65 -32.39 -22.53
C LEU A 99 -21.84 -32.45 -23.85
N ASN A 100 -22.54 -32.44 -24.98
CA ASN A 100 -22.00 -32.63 -26.34
C ASN A 100 -21.21 -33.95 -26.55
N GLY A 101 -21.36 -34.94 -25.66
CA GLY A 101 -20.59 -36.19 -25.68
C GLY A 101 -19.11 -36.02 -25.30
N THR A 102 -18.76 -34.92 -24.62
CA THR A 102 -17.37 -34.54 -24.32
C THR A 102 -16.98 -34.82 -22.86
N CYS A 103 -15.86 -35.51 -22.67
CA CYS A 103 -15.26 -35.81 -21.39
C CYS A 103 -13.75 -35.54 -21.39
N ASP A 104 -13.16 -35.42 -20.20
CA ASP A 104 -11.72 -35.36 -20.00
C ASP A 104 -11.01 -36.61 -20.54
N VAL A 105 -9.88 -36.40 -21.21
CA VAL A 105 -9.25 -37.42 -22.07
C VAL A 105 -8.43 -38.44 -21.28
N GLU A 106 -7.93 -38.11 -20.08
CA GLU A 106 -7.20 -39.06 -19.23
C GLU A 106 -8.09 -39.74 -18.18
N THR A 107 -9.17 -39.10 -17.73
CA THR A 107 -10.03 -39.59 -16.62
C THR A 107 -11.43 -40.06 -17.05
N GLY A 108 -11.92 -39.65 -18.22
CA GLY A 108 -13.28 -39.95 -18.67
C GLY A 108 -14.39 -39.13 -18.00
N ILE A 109 -14.04 -38.14 -17.19
CA ILE A 109 -14.97 -37.28 -16.44
C ILE A 109 -15.67 -36.29 -17.37
N CYS A 110 -17.00 -36.17 -17.29
CA CYS A 110 -17.74 -35.17 -18.06
C CYS A 110 -17.40 -33.75 -17.58
N LEU A 111 -17.10 -32.83 -18.51
CA LEU A 111 -16.84 -31.41 -18.17
C LEU A 111 -18.12 -30.67 -17.75
N ALA A 112 -19.27 -31.11 -18.24
CA ALA A 112 -20.60 -30.70 -17.84
C ALA A 112 -21.59 -31.80 -18.20
N CYS A 113 -22.79 -31.76 -17.60
CA CYS A 113 -23.87 -32.71 -17.86
C CYS A 113 -25.07 -32.06 -18.56
N GLU A 114 -25.79 -32.88 -19.33
CA GLU A 114 -27.15 -32.57 -19.79
C GLU A 114 -28.09 -32.30 -18.59
N ASP A 115 -29.16 -31.53 -18.82
CA ASP A 115 -30.09 -31.16 -17.74
C ASP A 115 -30.82 -32.38 -17.16
N GLY A 116 -30.97 -32.40 -15.83
CA GLY A 116 -31.43 -33.58 -15.08
C GLY A 116 -30.32 -34.52 -14.60
N PHE A 117 -29.05 -34.23 -14.90
CA PHE A 117 -27.88 -35.02 -14.45
C PHE A 117 -26.79 -34.15 -13.79
N TYR A 118 -26.03 -34.74 -12.87
CA TYR A 118 -25.00 -34.07 -12.08
C TYR A 118 -23.74 -34.92 -11.81
N GLY A 119 -22.67 -34.25 -11.41
CA GLY A 119 -21.41 -34.86 -10.99
C GLY A 119 -20.56 -35.39 -12.16
N SER A 120 -19.36 -35.88 -11.83
CA SER A 120 -18.29 -36.21 -12.78
C SER A 120 -18.63 -37.31 -13.81
N LEU A 121 -19.70 -38.08 -13.59
CA LEU A 121 -20.18 -39.14 -14.48
C LEU A 121 -21.65 -38.97 -14.89
N CYS A 122 -22.24 -37.79 -14.65
CA CYS A 122 -23.64 -37.47 -14.98
C CYS A 122 -24.66 -38.49 -14.43
N GLY A 123 -24.72 -38.61 -13.10
CA GLY A 123 -25.79 -39.34 -12.41
C GLY A 123 -27.09 -38.54 -12.38
N ALA A 124 -28.25 -39.20 -12.45
CA ALA A 124 -29.54 -38.51 -12.48
C ALA A 124 -29.86 -37.77 -11.17
N CYS A 125 -30.48 -36.59 -11.27
CA CYS A 125 -30.99 -35.82 -10.14
C CYS A 125 -32.05 -36.60 -9.33
N ALA A 126 -32.18 -36.26 -8.04
CA ALA A 126 -33.18 -36.87 -7.17
C ALA A 126 -34.61 -36.44 -7.55
N THR A 127 -35.55 -37.38 -7.54
CA THR A 127 -36.95 -37.15 -7.94
C THR A 127 -37.77 -36.30 -6.96
N GLY A 128 -37.21 -35.95 -5.80
CA GLY A 128 -37.82 -35.06 -4.81
C GLY A 128 -37.45 -33.58 -4.96
N CYS A 129 -36.58 -33.21 -5.90
CA CYS A 129 -36.31 -31.80 -6.22
C CYS A 129 -37.56 -31.15 -6.85
N SER A 130 -37.91 -29.95 -6.40
CA SER A 130 -38.86 -29.08 -7.10
C SER A 130 -38.14 -28.41 -8.27
N ASP A 131 -38.67 -28.61 -9.49
CA ASP A 131 -37.95 -28.61 -10.78
C ASP A 131 -36.76 -29.62 -10.85
N PRO A 132 -36.57 -30.32 -11.98
CA PRO A 132 -35.56 -31.39 -12.13
C PRO A 132 -34.11 -30.87 -12.24
N VAL A 133 -33.84 -29.61 -11.88
CA VAL A 133 -32.53 -28.96 -11.97
C VAL A 133 -31.86 -28.99 -10.59
N CYS A 134 -31.26 -30.14 -10.25
CA CYS A 134 -30.34 -30.22 -9.11
C CYS A 134 -29.00 -29.55 -9.44
N ASP A 135 -28.22 -29.21 -8.40
CA ASP A 135 -26.87 -28.65 -8.56
C ASP A 135 -26.00 -29.57 -9.41
N LYS A 136 -25.40 -29.03 -10.48
CA LYS A 136 -24.67 -29.85 -11.47
C LYS A 136 -23.35 -30.44 -10.96
N ILE A 137 -22.83 -29.97 -9.83
CA ILE A 137 -21.58 -30.43 -9.23
C ILE A 137 -21.87 -31.51 -8.19
N ASP A 138 -22.76 -31.25 -7.22
CA ASP A 138 -22.99 -32.14 -6.07
C ASP A 138 -24.40 -32.74 -5.95
N GLY A 139 -25.35 -32.29 -6.77
CA GLY A 139 -26.70 -32.88 -6.88
C GLY A 139 -27.68 -32.49 -5.78
N LYS A 140 -27.44 -31.38 -5.06
CA LYS A 140 -28.42 -30.81 -4.12
C LYS A 140 -29.64 -30.22 -4.84
N CYS A 141 -30.80 -30.31 -4.22
CA CYS A 141 -32.00 -29.62 -4.69
C CYS A 141 -32.06 -28.20 -4.13
N SER A 142 -32.46 -27.23 -4.95
CA SER A 142 -32.76 -25.85 -4.51
C SER A 142 -33.92 -25.81 -3.51
N GLN A 143 -34.96 -26.61 -3.77
CA GLN A 143 -36.15 -26.78 -2.93
C GLN A 143 -36.65 -28.23 -3.04
N CYS A 144 -37.29 -28.75 -1.99
CA CYS A 144 -37.97 -30.04 -2.01
C CYS A 144 -39.46 -29.92 -2.35
N GLU A 145 -39.99 -30.95 -3.00
CA GLU A 145 -41.43 -31.16 -3.09
C GLU A 145 -42.07 -31.35 -1.69
N PRO A 146 -43.32 -30.90 -1.48
CA PRO A 146 -43.97 -30.98 -0.17
C PRO A 146 -44.04 -32.41 0.37
N GLY A 147 -43.47 -32.61 1.57
CA GLY A 147 -43.34 -33.92 2.20
C GLY A 147 -41.93 -34.51 2.16
N TYR A 148 -40.97 -33.90 1.44
CA TYR A 148 -39.58 -34.33 1.42
C TYR A 148 -38.63 -33.33 2.09
N HIS A 149 -37.53 -33.86 2.65
CA HIS A 149 -36.43 -33.11 3.23
C HIS A 149 -35.08 -33.82 3.01
N GLY A 150 -34.00 -33.21 3.51
CA GLY A 150 -32.63 -33.56 3.16
C GLY A 150 -32.10 -32.66 2.05
N THR A 151 -30.77 -32.56 1.94
CA THR A 151 -30.14 -31.69 0.95
C THR A 151 -30.35 -32.15 -0.50
N LYS A 152 -30.76 -33.41 -0.72
CA LYS A 152 -31.22 -33.94 -2.01
C LYS A 152 -32.68 -34.40 -2.00
N CYS A 153 -33.47 -33.97 -1.01
CA CYS A 153 -34.90 -34.30 -0.89
C CYS A 153 -35.16 -35.82 -0.89
N GLU A 154 -34.32 -36.54 -0.14
CA GLU A 154 -34.23 -38.01 -0.12
C GLU A 154 -34.89 -38.66 1.10
N MET A 155 -35.45 -37.86 2.02
CA MET A 155 -36.11 -38.31 3.25
C MET A 155 -37.54 -37.76 3.34
N GLU A 156 -38.48 -38.53 3.87
CA GLU A 156 -39.87 -38.10 4.08
C GLU A 156 -40.03 -37.33 5.41
N CYS A 157 -40.87 -36.27 5.40
CA CYS A 157 -41.24 -35.53 6.60
C CYS A 157 -41.98 -36.42 7.64
N PRO A 158 -41.90 -36.13 8.95
CA PRO A 158 -42.62 -36.88 9.98
C PRO A 158 -44.13 -36.96 9.72
N SER A 159 -44.77 -38.10 9.97
CA SER A 159 -46.16 -38.37 9.53
C SER A 159 -47.26 -37.51 10.18
N ASN A 160 -46.99 -36.88 11.33
CA ASN A 160 -47.91 -35.93 12.00
C ASN A 160 -47.72 -34.47 11.54
N CYS A 161 -46.77 -34.23 10.65
CA CYS A 161 -46.31 -32.92 10.18
C CYS A 161 -47.10 -32.49 8.95
N THR A 162 -47.54 -31.24 8.86
CA THR A 162 -48.15 -30.71 7.61
C THR A 162 -47.13 -30.07 6.68
N THR A 163 -46.03 -29.53 7.23
CA THR A 163 -44.83 -29.10 6.48
C THR A 163 -43.61 -29.23 7.39
N CYS A 164 -42.48 -29.73 6.87
CA CYS A 164 -41.21 -29.80 7.59
C CYS A 164 -40.08 -28.99 6.91
N LEU A 165 -39.05 -28.65 7.67
CA LEU A 165 -37.94 -27.82 7.21
C LEU A 165 -36.91 -28.64 6.41
N GLN A 166 -36.61 -28.22 5.17
CA GLN A 166 -35.76 -28.94 4.21
C GLN A 166 -34.42 -29.45 4.79
N THR A 167 -33.75 -28.68 5.65
CA THR A 167 -32.42 -29.04 6.18
C THR A 167 -32.44 -29.86 7.47
N SER A 168 -33.52 -29.80 8.26
CA SER A 168 -33.56 -30.39 9.62
C SER A 168 -34.69 -31.39 9.87
N GLY A 169 -35.66 -31.51 8.95
CA GLY A 169 -36.85 -32.35 9.12
C GLY A 169 -37.82 -31.89 10.22
N GLN A 170 -37.55 -30.76 10.88
CA GLN A 170 -38.38 -30.23 11.96
C GLN A 170 -39.69 -29.66 11.44
N CYS A 171 -40.78 -29.85 12.17
CA CYS A 171 -42.10 -29.40 11.77
C CYS A 171 -42.29 -27.90 11.95
N THR A 172 -42.73 -27.23 10.88
CA THR A 172 -43.17 -25.83 10.92
C THR A 172 -44.66 -25.72 11.22
N ALA A 173 -45.43 -26.80 10.98
CA ALA A 173 -46.82 -26.92 11.39
C ALA A 173 -47.16 -28.38 11.76
N CYS A 174 -47.97 -28.55 12.79
CA CYS A 174 -48.45 -29.84 13.29
C CYS A 174 -49.91 -30.12 12.90
N SER A 175 -50.25 -31.40 12.86
CA SER A 175 -51.63 -31.86 12.82
C SER A 175 -52.42 -31.42 14.05
N TYR A 176 -53.74 -31.24 13.88
CA TYR A 176 -54.61 -30.58 14.86
C TYR A 176 -54.55 -31.19 16.27
N GLY A 177 -54.28 -30.34 17.27
CA GLY A 177 -54.19 -30.71 18.68
C GLY A 177 -52.82 -31.24 19.14
N LEU A 178 -51.80 -31.23 18.27
CA LEU A 178 -50.43 -31.66 18.58
C LEU A 178 -49.43 -30.49 18.58
N TYR A 179 -48.36 -30.63 19.37
CA TYR A 179 -47.23 -29.73 19.48
C TYR A 179 -45.91 -30.51 19.67
N SER A 180 -44.81 -29.75 19.86
CA SER A 180 -43.40 -30.08 19.69
C SER A 180 -42.89 -29.95 18.25
N SER A 181 -41.57 -29.81 18.10
CA SER A 181 -40.85 -29.74 16.82
C SER A 181 -40.94 -31.02 15.96
N VAL A 182 -41.55 -32.09 16.48
CA VAL A 182 -41.84 -33.36 15.78
C VAL A 182 -43.31 -33.78 15.92
N CYS A 183 -44.18 -32.93 16.49
CA CYS A 183 -45.61 -33.16 16.65
C CYS A 183 -45.96 -34.47 17.42
N ASP A 184 -45.27 -34.71 18.54
CA ASP A 184 -45.42 -35.92 19.38
C ASP A 184 -46.27 -35.73 20.64
N LYS A 185 -46.59 -34.48 21.03
CA LYS A 185 -47.30 -34.16 22.29
C LYS A 185 -48.67 -33.55 22.03
N SER A 186 -49.66 -33.94 22.81
CA SER A 186 -51.02 -33.38 22.73
C SER A 186 -51.17 -32.09 23.56
N CYS A 187 -51.85 -31.08 23.01
CA CYS A 187 -52.20 -29.87 23.75
C CYS A 187 -53.07 -30.19 25.00
N PRO A 188 -52.95 -29.43 26.10
CA PRO A 188 -53.80 -29.57 27.28
C PRO A 188 -55.30 -29.57 26.95
N ALA A 189 -56.06 -30.48 27.59
CA ALA A 189 -57.48 -30.67 27.28
C ALA A 189 -58.38 -29.48 27.70
N THR A 190 -57.88 -28.60 28.58
CA THR A 190 -58.49 -27.35 29.03
C THR A 190 -58.08 -26.14 28.18
N CYS A 191 -57.16 -26.29 27.21
CA CYS A 191 -57.01 -25.30 26.13
C CYS A 191 -58.29 -25.28 25.30
N LYS A 192 -58.84 -24.10 25.08
CA LYS A 192 -59.98 -23.88 24.17
C LYS A 192 -59.63 -24.35 22.76
N ASP A 193 -60.57 -25.04 22.11
CA ASP A 193 -60.40 -25.70 20.81
C ASP A 193 -59.15 -26.60 20.68
N LYS A 194 -58.57 -27.06 21.80
CA LYS A 194 -57.28 -27.78 21.86
C LYS A 194 -56.13 -27.06 21.16
N ARG A 195 -56.15 -25.72 21.08
CA ARG A 195 -55.09 -24.92 20.46
C ARG A 195 -54.01 -24.55 21.47
N CYS A 196 -52.77 -24.92 21.16
CA CYS A 196 -51.60 -24.52 21.92
C CYS A 196 -50.42 -24.18 20.98
N ASP A 197 -49.44 -23.43 21.48
CA ASP A 197 -48.22 -23.10 20.73
C ASP A 197 -47.37 -24.35 20.40
N ILE A 198 -46.86 -24.39 19.17
CA ILE A 198 -46.14 -25.54 18.61
C ILE A 198 -44.85 -25.89 19.37
N ASN A 199 -44.17 -24.94 20.00
CA ASN A 199 -42.91 -25.20 20.70
C ASN A 199 -43.09 -25.38 22.22
N THR A 200 -44.02 -24.64 22.83
CA THR A 200 -44.15 -24.50 24.28
C THR A 200 -45.38 -25.20 24.88
N GLY A 201 -46.39 -25.54 24.08
CA GLY A 201 -47.62 -26.15 24.57
C GLY A 201 -48.50 -25.23 25.43
N GLN A 202 -48.26 -23.91 25.39
CA GLN A 202 -49.09 -22.91 26.08
C GLN A 202 -50.43 -22.72 25.34
N CYS A 203 -51.53 -22.67 26.08
CA CYS A 203 -52.87 -22.51 25.50
C CYS A 203 -53.06 -21.09 24.95
N THR A 204 -53.76 -20.94 23.82
CA THR A 204 -54.10 -19.60 23.29
C THR A 204 -55.25 -18.92 24.03
N ASP A 205 -56.16 -19.71 24.61
CA ASP A 205 -57.38 -19.31 25.32
C ASP A 205 -57.81 -20.51 26.20
N CYS A 206 -58.54 -20.27 27.30
CA CYS A 206 -58.94 -21.31 28.26
C CYS A 206 -60.44 -21.65 28.15
N VAL A 207 -60.78 -22.89 28.52
CA VAL A 207 -62.17 -23.25 28.84
C VAL A 207 -62.62 -22.51 30.11
N GLU A 208 -63.88 -22.09 30.15
CA GLU A 208 -64.47 -21.31 31.26
C GLU A 208 -64.25 -21.99 32.62
N GLY A 209 -63.95 -21.20 33.64
CA GLY A 209 -63.61 -21.67 34.98
C GLY A 209 -62.15 -22.08 35.18
N PHE A 210 -61.29 -22.00 34.17
CA PHE A 210 -59.85 -22.27 34.26
C PHE A 210 -58.97 -21.10 33.80
N PHE A 211 -57.79 -20.96 34.40
CA PHE A 211 -56.81 -19.91 34.10
C PHE A 211 -55.35 -20.40 34.14
N GLY A 212 -54.43 -19.51 33.75
CA GLY A 212 -52.98 -19.73 33.66
C GLY A 212 -52.52 -20.22 32.28
N LEU A 213 -51.21 -20.17 32.01
CA LEU A 213 -50.60 -20.39 30.68
C LEU A 213 -50.88 -21.76 30.03
N HIS A 214 -51.33 -22.74 30.81
CA HIS A 214 -51.76 -24.07 30.33
C HIS A 214 -53.18 -24.44 30.81
N CYS A 215 -53.97 -23.47 31.28
CA CYS A 215 -55.37 -23.61 31.71
C CYS A 215 -55.61 -24.73 32.74
N ASN A 216 -54.68 -24.90 33.70
CA ASN A 216 -54.69 -26.02 34.65
C ASN A 216 -55.12 -25.62 36.08
N VAL A 217 -55.42 -24.34 36.34
CA VAL A 217 -55.86 -23.85 37.66
C VAL A 217 -57.32 -23.41 37.57
N SER A 218 -58.16 -23.83 38.50
CA SER A 218 -59.59 -23.44 38.54
C SER A 218 -59.80 -22.09 39.24
N CYS A 219 -60.76 -21.30 38.75
CA CYS A 219 -61.11 -19.99 39.33
C CYS A 219 -61.58 -20.07 40.81
N PRO A 220 -61.39 -19.01 41.61
CA PRO A 220 -61.87 -18.94 43.00
C PRO A 220 -63.38 -19.21 43.14
N SER A 221 -63.77 -19.94 44.18
CA SER A 221 -65.15 -20.40 44.36
C SER A 221 -66.16 -19.28 44.70
N HIS A 222 -65.68 -18.09 45.05
CA HIS A 222 -66.49 -16.92 45.41
C HIS A 222 -66.70 -15.89 44.27
N CYS A 223 -66.10 -16.12 43.09
CA CYS A 223 -66.48 -15.40 41.87
C CYS A 223 -67.96 -15.64 41.50
N THR A 224 -68.57 -14.78 40.68
CA THR A 224 -69.87 -15.05 40.03
C THR A 224 -69.77 -16.19 39.00
N SER A 225 -70.88 -16.51 38.33
CA SER A 225 -70.95 -17.48 37.22
C SER A 225 -70.04 -17.15 36.05
N ASP A 226 -69.60 -15.89 35.94
CA ASP A 226 -68.92 -15.31 34.79
C ASP A 226 -67.39 -15.56 34.84
N GLY A 227 -66.90 -16.16 35.94
CA GLY A 227 -65.54 -16.69 36.06
C GLY A 227 -64.49 -15.67 36.52
N CYS A 228 -63.25 -15.93 36.12
CA CYS A 228 -62.05 -15.17 36.49
C CYS A 228 -61.18 -14.86 35.27
N GLU A 229 -60.29 -13.87 35.40
CA GLU A 229 -59.38 -13.43 34.34
C GLU A 229 -58.34 -14.50 34.03
N GLN A 230 -58.16 -14.80 32.74
CA GLN A 230 -57.49 -16.02 32.28
C GLN A 230 -55.99 -16.09 32.57
N LYS A 231 -55.35 -14.99 33.00
CA LYS A 231 -53.91 -14.94 33.28
C LYS A 231 -53.60 -14.64 34.75
N SER A 232 -54.34 -13.75 35.41
CA SER A 232 -54.16 -13.49 36.84
C SER A 232 -54.93 -14.45 37.75
N GLY A 233 -56.13 -14.88 37.34
CA GLY A 233 -57.08 -15.60 38.18
C GLY A 233 -58.05 -14.70 38.97
N ASP A 234 -58.01 -13.38 38.77
CA ASP A 234 -58.88 -12.43 39.48
C ASP A 234 -60.35 -12.61 39.06
N CYS A 235 -61.28 -12.69 40.02
CA CYS A 235 -62.71 -12.80 39.75
C CYS A 235 -63.25 -11.58 38.99
N LEU A 236 -64.07 -11.81 37.96
CA LEU A 236 -64.70 -10.71 37.19
C LEU A 236 -65.80 -9.99 37.99
N ALA A 237 -66.46 -10.69 38.92
CA ALA A 237 -67.30 -10.12 39.96
C ALA A 237 -67.40 -11.06 41.17
N CYS A 238 -67.73 -10.51 42.35
CA CYS A 238 -67.90 -11.27 43.59
C CYS A 238 -69.37 -11.63 43.87
N LYS A 239 -69.59 -12.80 44.47
CA LYS A 239 -70.89 -13.14 45.08
C LYS A 239 -71.22 -12.17 46.24
N THR A 240 -72.50 -11.81 46.38
CA THR A 240 -72.96 -10.80 47.38
C THR A 240 -72.46 -11.11 48.79
N GLY A 241 -71.88 -10.10 49.45
CA GLY A 241 -71.26 -10.22 50.77
C GLY A 241 -69.74 -10.39 50.74
N TYR A 242 -69.14 -10.57 49.57
CA TYR A 242 -67.69 -10.72 49.37
C TYR A 242 -67.09 -9.61 48.50
N TYR A 243 -65.80 -9.31 48.71
CA TYR A 243 -64.97 -8.38 47.96
C TYR A 243 -63.50 -8.85 47.98
N GLY A 244 -62.63 -8.19 47.20
CA GLY A 244 -61.27 -8.64 46.91
C GLY A 244 -61.14 -9.08 45.46
N LEU A 245 -59.92 -9.18 44.94
CA LEU A 245 -59.67 -9.68 43.58
C LEU A 245 -59.95 -11.19 43.47
N ASP A 246 -59.76 -11.91 44.58
CA ASP A 246 -60.09 -13.33 44.80
C ASP A 246 -61.53 -13.57 45.32
N CYS A 247 -62.22 -12.49 45.70
CA CYS A 247 -63.50 -12.49 46.41
C CYS A 247 -63.50 -13.25 47.76
N GLU A 248 -62.39 -13.32 48.49
CA GLU A 248 -62.34 -14.00 49.80
C GLU A 248 -62.70 -13.10 51.00
N GLN A 249 -62.70 -11.77 50.86
CA GLN A 249 -62.92 -10.85 52.00
C GLN A 249 -64.41 -10.52 52.20
N THR A 250 -64.92 -10.66 53.44
CA THR A 250 -66.33 -10.38 53.73
C THR A 250 -66.64 -8.89 53.98
N CYS A 251 -67.72 -8.39 53.39
CA CYS A 251 -68.28 -7.04 53.63
C CYS A 251 -68.57 -6.78 55.13
N GLY A 252 -68.57 -5.49 55.53
CA GLY A 252 -68.97 -5.07 56.88
C GLY A 252 -70.49 -4.96 57.05
N GLN A 253 -70.94 -4.15 58.03
CA GLN A 253 -72.36 -3.95 58.35
C GLN A 253 -73.03 -2.96 57.37
N CYS A 254 -73.05 -3.36 56.11
CA CYS A 254 -73.53 -2.61 54.95
C CYS A 254 -75.06 -2.68 54.82
N LEU A 255 -75.68 -1.56 54.40
CA LEU A 255 -77.10 -1.52 54.06
C LEU A 255 -77.37 -2.44 52.86
N GLY A 256 -78.11 -3.55 53.07
CA GLY A 256 -78.36 -4.55 52.03
C GLY A 256 -77.23 -5.55 51.77
N SER A 257 -76.26 -5.68 52.69
CA SER A 257 -75.21 -6.71 52.68
C SER A 257 -74.27 -6.72 51.45
N SER A 258 -74.24 -5.65 50.67
CA SER A 258 -73.37 -5.50 49.51
C SER A 258 -72.35 -4.36 49.72
N CYS A 259 -71.15 -4.51 49.16
CA CYS A 259 -70.05 -3.56 49.26
C CYS A 259 -69.21 -3.52 47.98
N GLY A 260 -68.38 -2.48 47.82
CA GLY A 260 -67.55 -2.28 46.64
C GLY A 260 -66.55 -3.42 46.42
N MET A 261 -66.63 -4.09 45.27
CA MET A 261 -65.88 -5.29 44.91
C MET A 261 -64.37 -5.23 45.18
N THR A 262 -63.72 -4.07 45.03
CA THR A 262 -62.26 -3.94 45.19
C THR A 262 -61.80 -3.34 46.52
N ASN A 263 -62.68 -2.66 47.26
CA ASN A 263 -62.30 -1.88 48.45
C ASN A 263 -63.19 -2.12 49.68
N GLY A 264 -64.22 -2.96 49.57
CA GLY A 264 -65.14 -3.31 50.65
C GLY A 264 -66.01 -2.15 51.14
N SER A 265 -66.06 -1.01 50.44
CA SER A 265 -66.74 0.19 50.93
C SER A 265 -68.25 0.13 50.71
N CYS A 266 -69.02 0.67 51.66
CA CYS A 266 -70.48 0.62 51.63
C CYS A 266 -71.11 1.69 52.53
N ARG A 267 -72.45 1.85 52.44
CA ARG A 267 -73.20 2.71 53.37
C ARG A 267 -73.63 1.91 54.59
N CYS A 268 -73.37 2.41 55.78
CA CYS A 268 -73.58 1.66 57.01
C CYS A 268 -75.04 1.61 57.46
N VAL A 269 -75.42 0.50 58.13
CA VAL A 269 -76.63 0.46 58.96
C VAL A 269 -76.48 1.39 60.18
N LYS A 270 -77.60 1.83 60.76
CA LYS A 270 -77.57 2.75 61.93
C LYS A 270 -76.67 2.22 63.05
N SER A 271 -75.98 3.15 63.70
CA SER A 271 -74.96 2.93 64.75
C SER A 271 -73.60 2.37 64.28
N TRP A 272 -73.37 2.12 62.99
CA TRP A 272 -72.06 1.78 62.45
C TRP A 272 -71.48 2.92 61.59
N GLU A 273 -70.15 3.01 61.54
CA GLU A 273 -69.39 4.10 60.92
C GLU A 273 -68.05 3.63 60.30
N GLY A 274 -67.41 4.51 59.52
CA GLY A 274 -66.24 4.22 58.69
C GLY A 274 -66.60 3.56 57.35
N ASP A 275 -65.78 3.76 56.32
CA ASP A 275 -66.14 3.51 54.92
C ASP A 275 -66.49 2.04 54.58
N THR A 276 -66.00 1.09 55.38
CA THR A 276 -66.31 -0.35 55.25
C THR A 276 -67.29 -0.86 56.32
N CYS A 277 -67.82 0.04 57.17
CA CYS A 277 -68.84 -0.24 58.18
C CYS A 277 -68.47 -1.34 59.19
N LYS A 278 -67.23 -1.26 59.72
CA LYS A 278 -66.66 -2.19 60.71
C LYS A 278 -66.49 -1.57 62.11
N THR A 279 -66.84 -0.30 62.31
CA THR A 279 -66.75 0.45 63.59
C THR A 279 -68.13 0.86 64.10
N ARG A 280 -68.31 1.04 65.43
CA ARG A 280 -69.61 1.34 66.08
C ARG A 280 -69.57 2.63 66.91
N SER A 281 -70.48 3.56 66.60
CA SER A 281 -70.44 4.96 67.07
C SER A 281 -70.92 5.19 68.51
N LYS A 282 -70.49 6.30 69.14
CA LYS A 282 -70.85 6.75 70.51
C LYS A 282 -71.23 8.25 70.52
N SER A 283 -72.06 8.68 71.47
CA SER A 283 -72.74 9.99 71.44
C SER A 283 -72.64 10.82 72.74
N TYR A 284 -72.47 12.15 72.64
CA TYR A 284 -73.42 13.20 73.15
C TYR A 284 -72.86 14.66 73.09
N SER A 285 -73.69 15.60 72.58
CA SER A 285 -73.90 17.06 72.90
C SER A 285 -72.80 18.05 73.38
N VAL A 286 -72.89 19.39 73.22
CA VAL A 286 -73.61 20.38 72.33
C VAL A 286 -73.05 21.79 72.63
N ALA A 287 -72.80 22.65 71.62
CA ALA A 287 -72.87 24.15 71.59
C ALA A 287 -72.21 24.68 70.27
N SER A 288 -72.88 25.32 69.28
CA SER A 288 -73.40 26.71 69.18
C SER A 288 -72.33 27.80 69.34
N THR A 289 -72.10 28.78 68.43
CA THR A 289 -73.02 29.61 67.58
C THR A 289 -72.44 30.01 66.18
N PRO A 290 -73.17 30.73 65.27
CA PRO A 290 -72.89 30.72 63.80
C PRO A 290 -72.79 32.10 63.05
N VAL A 291 -72.44 32.06 61.73
CA VAL A 291 -72.70 33.07 60.64
C VAL A 291 -71.89 34.40 60.73
N GLU A 292 -71.46 35.13 59.67
CA GLU A 292 -71.78 35.24 58.21
C GLU A 292 -70.53 35.44 57.28
N GLN A 293 -70.72 36.00 56.07
CA GLN A 293 -69.75 36.22 54.96
C GLN A 293 -68.75 37.38 55.21
N THR A 294 -67.56 37.54 54.59
CA THR A 294 -67.24 37.62 53.14
C THR A 294 -65.70 37.59 52.88
N GLY A 295 -65.25 37.19 51.68
CA GLY A 295 -64.10 37.83 51.00
C GLY A 295 -62.80 37.06 50.66
N LEU A 296 -62.44 37.13 49.36
CA LEU A 296 -61.11 37.41 48.78
C LEU A 296 -60.11 36.30 48.30
N TYR A 297 -59.63 36.56 47.07
CA TYR A 297 -58.46 36.11 46.28
C TYR A 297 -58.24 34.67 45.73
N ALA A 298 -57.91 34.71 44.44
CA ALA A 298 -57.41 33.73 43.46
C ALA A 298 -56.17 32.90 43.87
N GLY A 299 -55.76 31.86 43.11
CA GLY A 299 -56.29 31.31 41.85
C GLY A 299 -55.43 30.14 41.33
N ALA A 300 -55.98 29.30 40.44
CA ALA A 300 -55.43 27.99 40.09
C ALA A 300 -54.58 27.95 38.81
N GLY A 301 -53.82 26.86 38.62
CA GLY A 301 -53.12 26.57 37.36
C GLY A 301 -52.58 25.14 37.22
N VAL A 302 -53.08 24.39 36.24
CA VAL A 302 -52.50 23.16 35.66
C VAL A 302 -52.91 23.13 34.17
N GLY A 303 -52.00 22.87 33.24
CA GLY A 303 -52.37 22.65 31.83
C GLY A 303 -51.24 22.64 30.79
N ALA A 304 -51.09 21.49 30.12
CA ALA A 304 -50.61 21.29 28.74
C ALA A 304 -49.14 21.66 28.32
N THR A 305 -48.35 20.59 28.12
CA THR A 305 -47.50 20.28 26.93
C THR A 305 -46.53 21.30 26.29
N VAL A 306 -45.26 20.87 26.18
CA VAL A 306 -44.37 20.90 24.99
C VAL A 306 -44.24 22.20 24.16
N VAL A 307 -43.06 22.85 24.22
CA VAL A 307 -42.41 23.55 23.07
C VAL A 307 -41.01 24.11 23.41
N ILE A 308 -40.73 24.41 24.70
CA ILE A 308 -39.62 25.29 25.11
C ILE A 308 -38.26 24.58 25.21
N ALA A 309 -37.72 24.11 24.08
CA ALA A 309 -36.37 23.55 23.98
C ALA A 309 -35.53 24.04 22.77
N LEU A 310 -36.15 24.59 21.73
CA LEU A 310 -35.45 24.97 20.48
C LEU A 310 -35.24 26.50 20.30
N VAL A 311 -35.73 27.33 21.22
CA VAL A 311 -35.71 28.80 21.09
C VAL A 311 -34.48 29.45 21.74
N THR A 312 -33.86 28.80 22.73
CA THR A 312 -32.77 29.37 23.54
C THR A 312 -31.41 29.46 22.84
N VAL A 313 -31.14 28.61 21.85
CA VAL A 313 -29.84 28.56 21.15
C VAL A 313 -29.67 29.70 20.13
N VAL A 314 -30.75 30.11 19.47
CA VAL A 314 -30.69 31.08 18.36
C VAL A 314 -30.41 32.52 18.84
N VAL A 315 -30.93 32.91 20.00
CA VAL A 315 -30.85 34.30 20.51
C VAL A 315 -29.41 34.71 20.85
N ILE A 316 -28.60 33.79 21.37
CA ILE A 316 -27.23 34.07 21.83
C ILE A 316 -26.30 34.48 20.66
N ILE A 317 -26.53 33.92 19.47
CA ILE A 317 -25.69 34.15 18.28
C ILE A 317 -25.88 35.58 17.70
N ILE A 318 -27.07 36.16 17.86
CA ILE A 318 -27.41 37.46 17.23
C ILE A 318 -26.87 38.65 18.01
N VAL A 319 -26.81 38.58 19.34
CA VAL A 319 -26.49 39.74 20.21
C VAL A 319 -25.02 40.14 20.17
N ARG A 320 -24.09 39.24 19.79
CA ARG A 320 -22.64 39.50 19.85
C ARG A 320 -22.00 40.02 18.56
N ARG A 321 -22.79 40.54 17.59
CA ARG A 321 -22.28 41.06 16.30
C ARG A 321 -22.84 42.41 15.83
N LYS A 322 -23.12 43.35 16.74
CA LYS A 322 -23.23 44.80 16.44
C LYS A 322 -22.96 45.67 17.67
N ASN A 323 -22.65 46.95 17.42
CA ASN A 323 -22.22 47.98 18.38
C ASN A 323 -20.81 47.76 18.97
N SER A 324 -19.87 48.73 18.94
CA SER A 324 -19.92 50.09 18.36
C SER A 324 -18.54 50.55 17.86
N GLN A 325 -18.54 51.26 16.73
CA GLN A 325 -17.46 52.21 16.40
C GLN A 325 -17.76 53.57 17.07
N ARG A 326 -16.71 54.26 17.56
CA ARG A 326 -16.46 55.70 17.29
C ARG A 326 -15.10 56.15 17.86
N ILE A 327 -14.60 57.25 17.32
CA ILE A 327 -13.22 57.76 17.45
C ILE A 327 -13.28 59.23 17.92
N PRO A 328 -12.23 59.75 18.57
CA PRO A 328 -11.83 61.15 18.34
C PRO A 328 -10.31 61.36 18.11
N LYS A 329 -10.00 61.92 16.92
CA LYS A 329 -9.00 62.96 16.51
C LYS A 329 -7.66 63.17 17.25
N ARG A 330 -6.63 63.84 16.68
CA ARG A 330 -6.07 64.02 15.29
C ARG A 330 -4.93 65.08 15.34
N SER A 331 -3.75 64.77 14.80
CA SER A 331 -2.68 65.73 14.39
C SER A 331 -1.63 64.96 13.55
N SER A 332 -1.56 65.12 12.23
CA SER A 332 -0.77 66.11 11.47
C SER A 332 0.76 65.95 11.60
N GLU A 333 1.54 65.70 10.54
CA GLU A 333 1.23 65.41 9.10
C GLU A 333 2.37 64.51 8.51
N SER A 334 2.89 64.48 7.26
CA SER A 334 2.87 65.36 6.08
C SER A 334 2.91 64.64 4.70
N SER A 335 4.05 64.59 3.98
CA SER A 335 4.14 64.35 2.50
C SER A 335 5.59 64.44 1.94
N PRO A 336 5.91 64.13 0.65
CA PRO A 336 5.23 63.29 -0.38
C PRO A 336 6.16 62.47 -1.36
N LYS A 337 5.56 61.83 -2.39
CA LYS A 337 6.13 61.28 -3.67
C LYS A 337 6.92 59.95 -3.57
N GLY A 338 6.77 58.96 -4.46
CA GLY A 338 5.96 58.76 -5.69
C GLY A 338 6.00 57.25 -6.12
N ILE A 339 5.68 56.78 -7.35
CA ILE A 339 5.11 57.39 -8.57
C ILE A 339 4.49 56.29 -9.50
N ASP A 340 4.16 56.58 -10.77
CA ASP A 340 3.50 55.75 -11.82
C ASP A 340 4.28 54.49 -12.32
N CYS A 341 3.75 53.55 -13.14
CA CYS A 341 2.60 53.53 -14.09
C CYS A 341 1.69 52.28 -13.89
N VAL A 342 0.38 52.20 -14.22
CA VAL A 342 -0.42 52.70 -15.38
C VAL A 342 -0.09 51.92 -16.66
N GLU A 343 -1.00 51.18 -17.30
CA GLU A 343 -2.23 51.66 -17.99
C GLU A 343 -3.59 51.12 -17.49
N LYS A 344 -4.68 51.66 -18.08
CA LYS A 344 -6.09 51.33 -17.83
C LYS A 344 -6.91 51.40 -19.13
N THR A 345 -7.91 50.55 -19.25
CA THR A 345 -9.27 50.86 -19.76
C THR A 345 -10.24 49.96 -18.97
N SER A 346 -11.31 50.41 -18.29
CA SER A 346 -12.50 51.20 -18.68
C SER A 346 -13.38 50.48 -19.72
N ASP A 347 -14.67 50.23 -19.52
CA ASP A 347 -15.68 50.81 -18.59
C ASP A 347 -16.62 49.72 -17.99
N LYS A 348 -17.25 49.91 -16.81
CA LYS A 348 -18.66 50.37 -16.57
C LYS A 348 -19.73 49.77 -17.50
N SER A 349 -20.96 49.41 -17.07
CA SER A 349 -21.67 49.65 -15.79
C SER A 349 -22.70 48.55 -15.46
N ALA A 350 -23.18 48.54 -14.21
CA ALA A 350 -24.02 47.49 -13.61
C ALA A 350 -25.49 47.39 -14.10
N GLY A 351 -26.07 46.20 -13.92
CA GLY A 351 -27.51 45.90 -13.91
C GLY A 351 -27.76 44.55 -13.21
N LYS A 352 -28.82 44.44 -12.39
CA LYS A 352 -29.34 43.18 -11.80
C LYS A 352 -30.53 42.68 -12.66
N THR A 353 -31.02 41.44 -12.62
CA THR A 353 -31.19 40.46 -11.52
C THR A 353 -31.18 39.01 -12.03
N ASP A 354 -30.77 38.08 -11.15
CA ASP A 354 -31.41 36.80 -10.73
C ASP A 354 -32.07 35.89 -11.82
N ASP A 355 -31.88 34.56 -11.87
CA ASP A 355 -30.88 33.63 -11.28
C ASP A 355 -30.95 32.25 -11.99
N GLU A 356 -30.27 31.21 -11.46
CA GLU A 356 -30.35 29.78 -11.84
C GLU A 356 -29.87 29.35 -13.25
N GLN A 357 -28.57 29.07 -13.39
CA GLN A 357 -28.02 27.75 -13.79
C GLN A 357 -26.49 27.80 -13.96
N ASN A 358 -25.73 27.84 -12.85
CA ASN A 358 -24.31 27.49 -12.87
C ASN A 358 -23.80 27.10 -11.47
N GLN A 359 -24.16 25.90 -10.99
CA GLN A 359 -23.82 25.42 -9.64
C GLN A 359 -23.03 24.10 -9.64
N GLU A 360 -22.05 23.98 -10.54
CA GLU A 360 -20.96 23.01 -10.42
C GLU A 360 -19.64 23.67 -10.89
N LEU A 361 -18.49 23.08 -10.56
CA LEU A 361 -17.14 23.56 -10.95
C LEU A 361 -16.71 24.97 -10.44
N LYS A 362 -16.86 25.25 -9.13
CA LYS A 362 -15.99 26.27 -8.46
C LYS A 362 -15.79 26.16 -6.93
N ALA A 363 -15.79 24.93 -6.40
CA ALA A 363 -15.56 24.66 -4.96
C ALA A 363 -14.30 23.81 -4.71
N ALA A 364 -13.15 24.17 -5.33
CA ALA A 364 -11.92 23.36 -5.28
C ALA A 364 -10.60 24.17 -5.23
N ALA A 365 -10.61 25.43 -4.77
CA ALA A 365 -9.38 26.23 -4.67
C ALA A 365 -9.44 27.42 -3.68
N ARG A 366 -9.25 27.18 -2.37
CA ARG A 366 -8.45 28.02 -1.45
C ARG A 366 -8.45 27.49 0.00
N GLU A 367 -7.47 27.99 0.77
CA GLU A 367 -7.37 27.96 2.23
C GLU A 367 -7.39 26.59 2.90
N ASN A 368 -6.20 25.99 2.98
CA ASN A 368 -5.85 25.09 4.09
C ASN A 368 -4.54 25.63 4.72
N GLU A 369 -4.70 26.67 5.54
CA GLU A 369 -3.58 27.41 6.16
C GLU A 369 -2.99 26.61 7.34
N GLN A 370 -1.70 26.83 7.63
CA GLN A 370 -0.98 26.02 8.63
C GLN A 370 -1.40 26.37 10.06
N VAL A 371 -2.29 25.55 10.62
CA VAL A 371 -2.63 25.57 12.05
C VAL A 371 -1.41 25.13 12.87
N TYR A 372 -0.59 26.10 13.27
CA TYR A 372 0.24 25.97 14.46
C TYR A 372 -0.70 25.86 15.67
N VAL A 373 -0.60 24.78 16.44
CA VAL A 373 -1.37 24.63 17.67
C VAL A 373 -0.84 25.65 18.70
N ASN A 374 -1.66 26.66 19.00
CA ASN A 374 -1.34 27.65 20.02
C ASN A 374 -1.39 27.01 21.42
N LEU A 375 -0.22 26.71 21.98
CA LEU A 375 -0.06 26.28 23.36
C LEU A 375 -0.01 27.51 24.28
N GLN A 376 -1.15 27.85 24.89
CA GLN A 376 -1.23 28.71 26.07
C GLN A 376 -2.21 28.10 27.07
N ASN A 377 -1.88 28.23 28.37
CA ASN A 377 -2.63 27.78 29.54
C ASN A 377 -2.67 26.25 29.77
N MET A 378 -1.75 25.76 30.62
CA MET A 378 -2.08 25.06 31.86
C MET A 378 -0.97 25.34 32.89
N ASP A 379 -1.27 25.18 34.17
CA ASP A 379 -0.47 25.74 35.28
C ASP A 379 0.55 24.74 35.88
N ASN A 380 1.51 25.25 36.66
CA ASN A 380 2.59 24.48 37.29
C ASN A 380 2.15 23.80 38.61
N THR A 381 2.53 22.53 38.80
CA THR A 381 2.77 21.97 40.16
C THR A 381 3.72 20.77 40.18
N SER A 382 4.85 20.96 40.89
CA SER A 382 5.74 20.00 41.58
C SER A 382 5.73 18.48 41.26
N ASP A 383 6.90 17.98 40.83
CA ASP A 383 7.66 16.87 41.42
C ASP A 383 6.93 15.59 41.90
N GLU A 384 6.72 14.64 40.98
CA GLU A 384 6.80 13.19 41.26
C GLU A 384 7.57 12.49 40.11
N GLU A 385 8.14 11.31 40.36
CA GLU A 385 8.86 10.55 39.31
C GLU A 385 7.92 10.18 38.15
N VAL A 386 8.29 10.55 36.91
CA VAL A 386 7.50 10.22 35.71
C VAL A 386 7.68 8.74 35.36
N VAL A 387 6.94 7.88 36.07
CA VAL A 387 6.78 6.47 35.73
C VAL A 387 6.18 6.37 34.33
N TYR A 388 6.93 5.76 33.40
CA TYR A 388 6.48 5.51 32.04
C TYR A 388 5.15 4.73 32.05
N LYS A 389 4.07 5.35 31.54
CA LYS A 389 2.77 4.67 31.36
C LYS A 389 2.88 3.57 30.32
N ASN A 390 3.20 2.36 30.75
CA ASN A 390 3.02 1.07 30.06
C ASN A 390 3.15 1.13 28.53
N VAL A 391 4.33 1.55 28.02
CA VAL A 391 4.71 1.19 26.65
C VAL A 391 4.80 -0.33 26.62
N GLN A 392 3.90 -0.98 25.88
CA GLN A 392 3.90 -2.44 25.81
C GLN A 392 5.17 -2.90 25.10
N VAL A 393 6.02 -3.62 25.83
CA VAL A 393 7.24 -4.26 25.32
C VAL A 393 6.86 -5.22 24.21
N THR A 394 7.03 -4.78 22.97
CA THR A 394 6.55 -5.44 21.75
C THR A 394 7.76 -5.89 20.96
N ARG A 395 8.50 -6.82 21.58
CA ARG A 395 9.63 -7.52 20.95
C ARG A 395 9.11 -8.39 19.81
N VAL A 396 9.31 -7.94 18.57
CA VAL A 396 8.93 -8.64 17.36
C VAL A 396 10.15 -9.39 16.81
N PRO A 397 10.09 -10.72 16.64
CA PRO A 397 11.08 -11.47 15.86
C PRO A 397 11.14 -10.94 14.42
N VAL A 398 12.33 -10.74 13.87
CA VAL A 398 12.52 -10.13 12.54
C VAL A 398 11.78 -10.91 11.44
N ASN A 399 11.69 -12.24 11.55
CA ASN A 399 10.93 -13.08 10.61
C ASN A 399 9.39 -12.99 10.74
N GLN A 400 8.87 -12.36 11.80
CA GLN A 400 7.44 -12.07 12.00
C GLN A 400 7.08 -10.60 11.72
N LEU A 401 8.08 -9.75 11.46
CA LEU A 401 7.93 -8.31 11.30
C LEU A 401 6.93 -7.93 10.20
N SER A 402 7.05 -8.54 9.02
CA SER A 402 6.12 -8.32 7.89
C SER A 402 4.67 -8.68 8.24
N THR A 403 4.46 -9.78 8.97
CA THR A 403 3.12 -10.22 9.41
C THR A 403 2.53 -9.24 10.43
N SER A 404 3.34 -8.80 11.40
CA SER A 404 2.94 -7.80 12.40
C SER A 404 2.53 -6.49 11.72
N ILE A 405 3.34 -5.98 10.81
CA ILE A 405 3.09 -4.73 10.08
C ILE A 405 1.85 -4.85 9.20
N ASN A 406 1.68 -5.94 8.44
CA ASN A 406 0.48 -6.16 7.63
C ASN A 406 -0.80 -6.18 8.50
N SER A 407 -0.73 -6.75 9.71
CA SER A 407 -1.86 -6.72 10.66
C SER A 407 -2.16 -5.32 11.20
N LYS A 408 -1.12 -4.49 11.42
CA LYS A 408 -1.26 -3.10 11.90
C LYS A 408 -1.67 -2.10 10.79
N MET A 409 -1.36 -2.39 9.52
CA MET A 409 -1.80 -1.62 8.34
C MET A 409 -3.28 -1.81 8.00
N ALA A 410 -3.90 -2.90 8.47
CA ALA A 410 -5.33 -3.14 8.30
C ALA A 410 -6.18 -2.00 8.91
N ASN A 411 -7.43 -1.87 8.44
CA ASN A 411 -8.37 -0.83 8.89
C ASN A 411 -7.76 0.59 8.83
N ASN A 412 -7.22 0.97 7.67
CA ASN A 412 -6.56 2.27 7.42
C ASN A 412 -5.44 2.59 8.42
N ALA A 413 -4.65 1.56 8.77
CA ALA A 413 -3.53 1.62 9.72
C ALA A 413 -3.90 2.10 11.15
N THR A 414 -5.16 1.98 11.57
CA THR A 414 -5.66 2.54 12.85
C THR A 414 -4.83 2.08 14.06
N ALA A 415 -4.35 0.83 14.08
CA ALA A 415 -3.52 0.31 15.17
C ALA A 415 -2.16 1.03 15.29
N PHE A 416 -1.52 1.41 14.17
CA PHE A 416 -0.31 2.24 14.23
C PHE A 416 -0.60 3.65 14.76
N LYS A 417 -1.81 4.18 14.50
CA LYS A 417 -2.19 5.53 14.91
C LYS A 417 -2.41 5.61 16.42
N GLU A 418 -3.10 4.61 16.97
CA GLU A 418 -3.30 4.43 18.41
C GLU A 418 -1.95 4.22 19.12
N GLU A 419 -1.08 3.37 18.57
CA GLU A 419 0.27 3.15 19.10
C GLU A 419 1.13 4.42 19.08
N PHE A 420 1.14 5.17 17.97
CA PHE A 420 1.89 6.43 17.87
C PHE A 420 1.38 7.51 18.84
N GLN A 421 0.08 7.50 19.15
CA GLN A 421 -0.53 8.39 20.14
C GLN A 421 -0.12 8.07 21.58
N THR A 422 0.48 6.90 21.86
CA THR A 422 1.04 6.60 23.19
C THR A 422 2.35 7.35 23.47
N PHE A 423 3.09 7.77 22.44
CA PHE A 423 4.39 8.41 22.63
C PHE A 423 4.23 9.87 23.10
N PRO A 424 4.81 10.26 24.25
CA PRO A 424 4.70 11.61 24.78
C PRO A 424 5.24 12.67 23.80
N LEU A 425 4.50 13.77 23.67
CA LEU A 425 4.78 14.90 22.79
C LEU A 425 5.19 16.13 23.61
N GLY A 426 6.13 16.92 23.09
CA GLY A 426 6.69 18.09 23.76
C GLY A 426 8.00 17.81 24.49
N ALA A 427 8.28 18.60 25.52
CA ALA A 427 9.44 18.43 26.38
C ALA A 427 9.08 17.57 27.61
N MET A 428 9.95 16.62 27.96
CA MET A 428 9.82 15.75 29.13
C MET A 428 10.91 15.95 30.18
N TYR A 429 11.99 16.65 29.81
CA TYR A 429 13.19 16.85 30.64
C TYR A 429 13.64 18.32 30.55
N PRO A 430 14.47 18.80 31.50
CA PRO A 430 15.06 20.13 31.44
C PRO A 430 15.78 20.42 30.13
N HIS A 431 15.67 21.66 29.67
CA HIS A 431 16.23 22.19 28.43
C HIS A 431 16.56 23.70 28.57
N GLU A 432 16.91 24.10 29.79
CA GLU A 432 17.11 25.49 30.24
C GLU A 432 18.23 26.18 29.46
N GLU A 433 19.28 25.45 29.10
CA GLU A 433 20.40 25.95 28.30
C GLU A 433 19.97 26.39 26.90
N GLY A 434 18.95 25.73 26.34
CA GLY A 434 18.31 26.11 25.08
C GLY A 434 17.40 27.32 25.20
N GLU A 435 16.84 27.58 26.38
CA GLU A 435 15.97 28.71 26.66
C GLU A 435 16.71 29.98 27.12
N LYS A 436 18.01 29.91 27.44
CA LYS A 436 18.85 31.09 27.72
C LYS A 436 18.75 32.14 26.62
N VAL A 437 18.64 33.42 27.02
CA VAL A 437 18.35 34.55 26.10
C VAL A 437 19.39 34.70 24.99
N SER A 438 20.67 34.49 25.31
CA SER A 438 21.80 34.36 24.39
C SER A 438 21.60 33.24 23.36
N ASN A 439 21.29 32.03 23.84
CA ASN A 439 21.15 30.82 23.02
C ASN A 439 19.86 30.78 22.16
N LYS A 440 18.83 31.57 22.48
CA LYS A 440 17.63 31.73 21.60
C LYS A 440 17.99 32.10 20.15
N SER A 441 19.08 32.85 19.96
CA SER A 441 19.59 33.20 18.63
C SER A 441 20.15 32.00 17.85
N LYS A 442 20.73 31.01 18.55
CA LYS A 442 21.33 29.81 17.95
C LYS A 442 20.29 28.77 17.54
N ASN A 443 19.10 28.77 18.16
CA ASN A 443 18.01 27.83 17.83
C ASN A 443 17.31 28.16 16.50
N ARG A 444 16.96 27.14 15.71
CA ARG A 444 16.19 27.29 14.46
C ARG A 444 14.69 27.39 14.71
N PHE A 445 14.17 26.71 15.73
CA PHE A 445 12.75 26.71 16.12
C PHE A 445 12.60 27.18 17.56
N LYS A 446 11.50 27.90 17.86
CA LYS A 446 11.20 28.44 19.20
C LYS A 446 10.67 27.40 20.20
N THR A 447 10.52 26.15 19.76
CA THR A 447 9.84 25.05 20.46
C THR A 447 10.58 23.73 20.25
N THR A 448 11.89 23.78 20.00
CA THR A 448 12.72 22.58 19.78
C THR A 448 14.11 22.84 20.33
N PHE A 449 14.32 22.41 21.56
CA PHE A 449 15.54 22.60 22.33
C PHE A 449 16.23 21.26 22.59
N PRO A 450 17.55 21.22 22.82
CA PRO A 450 18.20 20.04 23.34
C PRO A 450 17.84 19.87 24.83
N TYR A 451 17.66 18.63 25.31
CA TYR A 451 17.60 18.41 26.75
C TYR A 451 18.99 18.55 27.38
N ASP A 452 19.07 19.14 28.57
CA ASP A 452 20.34 19.52 29.20
C ASP A 452 21.21 18.31 29.56
N HIS A 453 20.60 17.20 29.97
CA HIS A 453 21.29 15.97 30.39
C HIS A 453 22.00 15.20 29.25
N SER A 454 21.64 15.49 28.00
CA SER A 454 22.09 14.77 26.80
C SER A 454 22.65 15.69 25.72
N ARG A 455 22.63 17.01 25.93
CA ARG A 455 23.11 17.99 24.93
C ARG A 455 24.59 17.79 24.62
N VAL A 456 24.99 18.15 23.40
CA VAL A 456 26.41 18.31 23.11
C VAL A 456 26.87 19.64 23.72
N ILE A 457 27.94 19.59 24.51
CA ILE A 457 28.55 20.75 25.15
C ILE A 457 29.86 21.03 24.41
N LEU A 458 30.00 22.24 23.88
CA LEU A 458 31.22 22.68 23.19
C LEU A 458 32.23 23.26 24.18
N ASN A 459 33.52 23.06 23.90
CA ASN A 459 34.61 23.74 24.60
C ASN A 459 34.45 25.26 24.44
N THR A 460 34.50 26.01 25.55
CA THR A 460 34.32 27.47 25.55
C THR A 460 35.42 28.20 24.78
N MET A 461 35.07 29.35 24.19
CA MET A 461 35.97 30.21 23.42
C MET A 461 36.29 31.47 24.23
N GLY A 462 37.44 31.46 24.92
CA GLY A 462 37.77 32.50 25.90
C GLY A 462 36.79 32.46 27.07
N ASP A 463 36.42 33.64 27.56
CA ASP A 463 35.54 33.82 28.73
C ASP A 463 34.03 33.81 28.40
N ASP A 464 33.63 33.38 27.18
CA ASP A 464 32.23 33.25 26.77
C ASP A 464 31.67 31.85 27.10
N ASP A 465 31.01 31.70 28.24
CA ASP A 465 30.33 30.45 28.64
C ASP A 465 29.20 30.04 27.68
N ASP A 466 28.50 30.99 27.06
CA ASP A 466 27.41 30.70 26.10
C ASP A 466 27.93 30.21 24.75
N SER A 467 29.24 30.37 24.47
CA SER A 467 29.91 29.66 23.38
C SER A 467 29.90 28.14 23.55
N SER A 468 29.59 27.60 24.73
CA SER A 468 29.46 26.15 24.97
C SER A 468 28.18 25.53 24.38
N TYR A 469 27.22 26.34 23.93
CA TYR A 469 25.91 25.85 23.46
C TYR A 469 25.85 25.54 21.96
N ILE A 470 25.30 24.36 21.64
CA ILE A 470 24.75 24.01 20.32
C ILE A 470 23.44 23.22 20.47
N ASN A 471 22.49 23.39 19.55
CA ASN A 471 21.24 22.62 19.53
C ASN A 471 21.44 21.23 18.90
N ALA A 472 22.08 20.35 19.67
CA ALA A 472 22.28 18.94 19.35
C ALA A 472 22.27 18.08 20.62
N ASN A 473 21.89 16.81 20.51
CA ASN A 473 21.97 15.83 21.60
C ASN A 473 22.69 14.57 21.15
N TYR A 474 23.44 13.95 22.04
CA TYR A 474 23.83 12.55 21.87
C TYR A 474 22.58 11.67 21.95
N ILE A 475 22.49 10.67 21.07
CA ILE A 475 21.42 9.66 21.07
C ILE A 475 22.05 8.28 21.28
N ASP A 476 21.43 7.48 22.15
CA ASP A 476 21.83 6.10 22.43
C ASP A 476 21.34 5.15 21.32
N SER A 477 22.10 4.10 21.01
CA SER A 477 21.61 2.94 20.25
C SER A 477 20.78 2.01 21.17
N VAL A 478 20.38 0.84 20.67
CA VAL A 478 19.55 -0.12 21.43
C VAL A 478 20.29 -0.67 22.66
N ASP A 479 21.61 -0.89 22.53
CA ASP A 479 22.49 -1.48 23.54
C ASP A 479 23.67 -0.57 23.97
N THR A 480 24.03 0.42 23.14
CA THR A 480 25.27 1.20 23.24
C THR A 480 24.96 2.68 23.40
N SER A 481 25.49 3.33 24.44
CA SER A 481 25.22 4.75 24.71
C SER A 481 26.02 5.70 23.82
N LYS A 482 25.44 6.85 23.47
CA LYS A 482 26.05 7.94 22.68
C LYS A 482 26.70 7.48 21.37
N VAL A 483 25.95 6.77 20.52
CA VAL A 483 26.41 6.34 19.18
C VAL A 483 26.19 7.41 18.11
N TYR A 484 25.12 8.19 18.24
CA TYR A 484 24.74 9.23 17.27
C TYR A 484 24.70 10.60 17.93
N ILE A 485 24.70 11.64 17.09
CA ILE A 485 24.34 13.01 17.50
C ILE A 485 23.19 13.49 16.60
N ALA A 486 22.04 13.77 17.20
CA ALA A 486 20.91 14.39 16.51
C ALA A 486 20.99 15.92 16.64
N SER A 487 21.19 16.60 15.52
CA SER A 487 21.40 18.06 15.47
C SER A 487 20.34 18.77 14.63
N GLN A 488 20.06 20.05 14.92
CA GLN A 488 19.32 20.91 13.98
C GLN A 488 20.12 21.15 12.69
N GLY A 489 19.44 21.51 11.59
CA GLY A 489 20.11 22.01 10.39
C GLY A 489 20.77 23.37 10.65
N PRO A 490 22.09 23.53 10.46
CA PRO A 490 22.82 24.76 10.80
C PRO A 490 22.17 26.04 10.28
N LYS A 491 22.31 27.12 11.05
CA LYS A 491 21.98 28.49 10.65
C LYS A 491 23.28 29.20 10.26
N THR A 492 23.21 30.29 9.50
CA THR A 492 24.37 31.12 9.17
C THR A 492 25.18 31.52 10.41
N SER A 493 24.49 31.85 11.52
CA SER A 493 25.11 32.19 12.81
C SER A 493 25.59 30.99 13.64
N THR A 494 25.51 29.75 13.13
CA THR A 494 25.92 28.52 13.85
C THR A 494 26.74 27.55 12.97
N VAL A 495 27.30 28.03 11.86
CA VAL A 495 28.18 27.20 11.00
C VAL A 495 29.47 26.85 11.73
N GLY A 496 30.12 27.83 12.37
CA GLY A 496 31.32 27.61 13.18
C GLY A 496 31.06 26.67 14.37
N ASP A 497 29.94 26.84 15.08
CA ASP A 497 29.53 25.94 16.17
C ASP A 497 29.38 24.48 15.69
N PHE A 498 28.80 24.27 14.50
CA PHE A 498 28.57 22.93 13.96
C PHE A 498 29.87 22.23 13.56
N TRP A 499 30.82 22.93 12.94
CA TRP A 499 32.14 22.36 12.65
C TRP A 499 33.01 22.17 13.90
N ARG A 500 32.91 23.08 14.89
CA ARG A 500 33.53 22.92 16.22
C ARG A 500 32.98 21.68 16.94
N MET A 501 31.68 21.41 16.82
CA MET A 501 31.06 20.16 17.31
C MET A 501 31.68 18.93 16.65
N LEU A 502 31.69 18.87 15.31
CA LEU A 502 32.22 17.74 14.53
C LEU A 502 33.68 17.45 14.86
N TRP A 503 34.52 18.49 14.97
CA TRP A 503 35.91 18.39 15.35
C TRP A 503 36.10 17.86 16.77
N GLN A 504 35.35 18.40 17.74
CA GLN A 504 35.48 18.04 19.16
C GLN A 504 35.07 16.59 19.42
N VAL A 505 34.01 16.10 18.77
CA VAL A 505 33.54 14.70 18.93
C VAL A 505 34.27 13.71 18.00
N ASN A 506 35.23 14.20 17.19
CA ASN A 506 35.97 13.43 16.19
C ASN A 506 35.08 12.69 15.16
N SER A 507 34.03 13.35 14.66
CA SER A 507 33.10 12.73 13.71
C SER A 507 33.63 12.74 12.28
N GLY A 508 33.64 11.58 11.63
CA GLY A 508 33.96 11.42 10.19
C GLY A 508 32.74 11.32 9.26
N LYS A 509 31.51 11.33 9.80
CA LYS A 509 30.28 11.11 9.01
C LYS A 509 29.16 12.09 9.40
N ILE A 510 28.69 12.86 8.41
CA ILE A 510 27.52 13.74 8.53
C ILE A 510 26.41 13.21 7.62
N VAL A 511 25.19 13.05 8.15
CA VAL A 511 24.01 12.62 7.39
C VAL A 511 22.96 13.75 7.39
N MET A 512 22.75 14.34 6.22
CA MET A 512 21.83 15.44 5.96
C MET A 512 20.57 14.92 5.26
N LEU A 513 19.40 15.08 5.92
CA LEU A 513 18.11 14.51 5.48
C LEU A 513 17.10 15.61 5.10
N THR A 514 17.56 16.71 4.53
CA THR A 514 16.71 17.83 4.10
C THR A 514 17.41 18.62 3.00
N ASN A 515 16.67 19.14 2.03
CA ASN A 515 17.23 20.11 1.10
C ASN A 515 17.38 21.47 1.79
N LEU A 516 18.20 22.38 1.23
CA LEU A 516 18.38 23.73 1.79
C LEU A 516 17.05 24.49 1.86
N VAL A 517 16.24 24.38 0.80
CA VAL A 517 14.90 24.93 0.68
C VAL A 517 13.94 23.80 0.27
N GLU A 518 12.78 23.74 0.89
CA GLU A 518 11.68 22.84 0.52
C GLU A 518 10.40 23.68 0.46
N GLY A 519 9.66 23.59 -0.65
CA GLY A 519 8.60 24.55 -0.98
C GLY A 519 9.14 25.99 -0.99
N ALA A 520 8.54 26.86 -0.17
CA ALA A 520 9.01 28.23 0.05
C ALA A 520 9.79 28.42 1.37
N LYS A 521 10.23 27.34 2.04
CA LYS A 521 10.82 27.38 3.39
C LYS A 521 12.28 26.96 3.41
N VAL A 522 13.15 27.81 3.97
CA VAL A 522 14.56 27.48 4.24
C VAL A 522 14.65 26.48 5.40
N LYS A 523 14.94 25.22 5.08
CA LYS A 523 15.04 24.12 6.04
C LYS A 523 16.43 24.03 6.68
N CYS A 524 17.48 24.31 5.91
CA CYS A 524 18.88 24.31 6.36
C CYS A 524 19.62 25.49 5.70
N HIS A 525 20.68 26.02 6.33
CA HIS A 525 21.66 26.85 5.63
C HIS A 525 22.75 25.96 5.03
N GLN A 526 23.39 26.41 3.95
CA GLN A 526 24.58 25.73 3.45
C GLN A 526 25.73 25.95 4.45
N TYR A 527 26.43 24.88 4.79
CA TYR A 527 27.52 24.91 5.76
C TYR A 527 28.78 24.21 5.25
N TRP A 528 28.79 23.78 3.99
CA TRP A 528 29.93 23.18 3.29
C TRP A 528 30.45 24.15 2.20
N PRO A 529 31.76 24.09 1.87
CA PRO A 529 32.34 24.81 0.73
C PRO A 529 31.81 24.31 -0.61
N ASP A 530 31.74 25.20 -1.61
CA ASP A 530 31.53 24.84 -3.01
C ASP A 530 32.87 24.55 -3.71
N GLU A 531 32.84 23.94 -4.89
CA GLU A 531 34.07 23.62 -5.64
C GLU A 531 34.88 24.88 -5.95
N GLY A 532 36.20 24.81 -5.73
CA GLY A 532 37.11 25.95 -5.86
C GLY A 532 36.88 27.11 -4.87
N THR A 533 35.92 27.01 -3.94
CA THR A 533 35.47 28.10 -3.07
C THR A 533 35.54 27.68 -1.59
N PRO A 534 36.72 27.79 -0.93
CA PRO A 534 36.88 27.39 0.46
C PRO A 534 35.97 28.17 1.42
N LEU A 535 35.44 27.45 2.42
CA LEU A 535 34.60 28.02 3.46
C LEU A 535 35.46 28.24 4.71
N SER A 536 35.53 29.49 5.17
CA SER A 536 36.34 29.87 6.33
C SER A 536 35.46 30.19 7.54
N THR A 537 35.82 29.66 8.70
CA THR A 537 35.20 29.93 10.02
C THR A 537 36.27 30.46 10.98
N ASP A 538 35.91 30.92 12.17
CA ASP A 538 36.91 31.47 13.12
C ASP A 538 38.00 30.45 13.53
N THR A 539 37.66 29.15 13.55
CA THR A 539 38.56 28.06 13.98
C THR A 539 39.11 27.22 12.82
N PHE A 540 38.36 27.06 11.72
CA PHE A 540 38.68 26.13 10.64
C PHE A 540 38.62 26.79 9.26
N ASP A 541 39.49 26.34 8.36
CA ASP A 541 39.31 26.48 6.91
C ASP A 541 38.86 25.13 6.34
N LEU A 542 37.91 25.16 5.39
CA LEU A 542 37.31 23.95 4.82
C LEU A 542 37.38 23.96 3.28
N THR A 543 37.77 22.83 2.71
CA THR A 543 37.80 22.58 1.25
C THR A 543 36.83 21.48 0.85
N LEU A 544 36.26 21.60 -0.34
CA LEU A 544 35.53 20.50 -0.99
C LEU A 544 36.55 19.72 -1.82
N ASP A 545 36.85 18.50 -1.41
CA ASP A 545 37.87 17.66 -2.07
C ASP A 545 37.24 16.91 -3.26
N ARG A 546 35.97 16.50 -3.10
CA ARG A 546 35.18 15.80 -4.13
C ARG A 546 33.69 15.94 -3.84
N GLU A 547 32.88 16.23 -4.85
CA GLU A 547 31.44 15.97 -4.84
C GLU A 547 31.09 14.81 -5.78
N ARG A 548 30.11 13.99 -5.39
CA ARG A 548 29.46 12.99 -6.23
C ARG A 548 27.95 13.11 -6.07
N THR A 549 27.28 13.48 -7.16
CA THR A 549 25.81 13.64 -7.21
C THR A 549 25.18 12.42 -7.88
N TYR A 550 24.29 11.76 -7.12
CA TYR A 550 23.55 10.56 -7.51
C TYR A 550 22.05 10.90 -7.60
N ALA A 551 21.25 10.03 -8.22
CA ALA A 551 19.83 10.30 -8.44
C ALA A 551 19.02 10.64 -7.16
N CYS A 552 19.36 10.08 -6.00
CA CYS A 552 18.63 10.32 -4.74
C CYS A 552 19.45 10.92 -3.59
N TYR A 553 20.75 11.15 -3.79
CA TYR A 553 21.62 11.71 -2.76
C TYR A 553 22.90 12.33 -3.34
N VAL A 554 23.61 13.10 -2.53
CA VAL A 554 24.95 13.65 -2.84
C VAL A 554 25.93 13.19 -1.76
N ILE A 555 27.14 12.82 -2.13
CA ILE A 555 28.26 12.58 -1.21
C ILE A 555 29.32 13.65 -1.45
N ARG A 556 29.76 14.30 -0.38
CA ARG A 556 30.88 15.24 -0.38
C ARG A 556 31.99 14.73 0.53
N ASP A 557 33.21 14.71 0.02
CA ASP A 557 34.42 14.53 0.80
C ASP A 557 34.99 15.93 1.09
N ILE A 558 35.07 16.30 2.37
CA ILE A 558 35.40 17.66 2.83
C ILE A 558 36.58 17.58 3.79
N SER A 559 37.69 18.25 3.47
CA SER A 559 38.81 18.40 4.39
C SER A 559 38.68 19.66 5.25
N ILE A 560 39.01 19.51 6.54
CA ILE A 560 38.91 20.52 7.58
C ILE A 560 40.30 20.75 8.15
N VAL A 561 40.84 21.97 8.00
CA VAL A 561 42.14 22.36 8.55
C VAL A 561 41.93 23.29 9.75
N HIS A 562 42.40 22.88 10.92
CA HIS A 562 42.31 23.68 12.14
C HIS A 562 43.36 24.81 12.10
N LYS A 563 42.90 26.07 12.10
CA LYS A 563 43.72 27.26 11.79
C LYS A 563 44.98 27.41 12.64
N GLN A 564 44.90 27.07 13.93
CA GLN A 564 46.02 27.20 14.87
C GLN A 564 46.99 26.00 14.83
N THR A 565 46.50 24.78 15.09
CA THR A 565 47.33 23.55 15.16
C THR A 565 47.85 23.06 13.81
N LYS A 566 47.21 23.45 12.70
CA LYS A 566 47.42 22.89 11.34
C LYS A 566 47.16 21.38 11.23
N GLU A 567 46.42 20.82 12.19
CA GLU A 567 45.84 19.48 12.07
C GLU A 567 44.75 19.49 10.97
N GLU A 568 44.73 18.44 10.17
CA GLU A 568 43.78 18.25 9.06
C GLU A 568 42.97 16.97 9.27
N ARG A 569 41.67 17.02 8.98
CA ARG A 569 40.76 15.86 9.05
C ARG A 569 39.78 15.87 7.89
N GLN A 570 39.61 14.72 7.24
CA GLN A 570 38.58 14.53 6.22
C GLN A 570 37.27 14.03 6.83
N VAL A 571 36.15 14.61 6.40
CA VAL A 571 34.80 14.28 6.86
C VAL A 571 33.89 14.04 5.64
N HIS A 572 33.10 12.97 5.70
CA HIS A 572 32.22 12.57 4.61
C HIS A 572 30.78 13.01 4.90
N HIS A 573 30.22 13.82 4.00
CA HIS A 573 28.90 14.43 4.13
C HIS A 573 27.92 13.81 3.13
N PHE A 574 26.99 13.02 3.65
CA PHE A 574 25.97 12.28 2.90
C PHE A 574 24.64 13.03 2.95
N HIS A 575 24.15 13.51 1.82
CA HIS A 575 22.95 14.34 1.71
C HIS A 575 21.86 13.62 0.92
N PHE A 576 20.82 13.12 1.60
CA PHE A 576 19.66 12.51 0.94
C PHE A 576 18.70 13.59 0.45
N THR A 577 18.53 13.70 -0.87
CA THR A 577 17.84 14.82 -1.52
C THR A 577 16.37 14.55 -1.84
N THR A 578 15.93 13.28 -1.82
CA THR A 578 14.61 12.88 -2.33
C THR A 578 13.51 12.71 -1.28
N TRP A 579 13.78 13.07 -0.02
CA TRP A 579 12.74 13.09 1.01
C TRP A 579 11.78 14.28 0.77
N PRO A 580 10.48 14.05 0.49
CA PRO A 580 9.54 15.13 0.20
C PRO A 580 9.22 15.98 1.44
N ASP A 581 8.78 17.23 1.21
CA ASP A 581 8.30 18.14 2.26
C ASP A 581 7.04 17.59 2.96
N HIS A 582 6.18 16.92 2.19
CA HIS A 582 5.02 16.19 2.67
C HIS A 582 5.18 14.68 2.40
N GLY A 583 5.02 13.87 3.45
CA GLY A 583 5.11 12.40 3.37
C GLY A 583 6.49 11.82 3.64
N THR A 584 6.76 10.68 3.03
CA THR A 584 7.84 9.75 3.34
C THR A 584 8.73 9.52 2.10
N PRO A 585 9.98 9.06 2.27
CA PRO A 585 10.88 8.80 1.14
C PRO A 585 10.53 7.45 0.48
N ASP A 586 11.07 7.18 -0.71
CA ASP A 586 10.99 5.84 -1.28
C ASP A 586 11.83 4.87 -0.43
N THR A 587 11.21 3.78 0.00
CA THR A 587 11.77 2.84 0.99
C THR A 587 13.07 2.22 0.52
N LEU A 588 13.16 1.88 -0.77
CA LEU A 588 14.37 1.30 -1.36
C LEU A 588 15.47 2.36 -1.54
N GLU A 589 15.13 3.57 -1.98
CA GLU A 589 16.11 4.67 -2.09
C GLU A 589 16.78 4.97 -0.74
N LEU A 590 16.02 5.08 0.35
CA LEU A 590 16.58 5.40 1.66
C LEU A 590 17.36 4.23 2.28
N VAL A 591 16.93 2.98 2.10
CA VAL A 591 17.69 1.80 2.56
C VAL A 591 19.01 1.63 1.81
N LEU A 592 19.03 1.89 0.49
CA LEU A 592 20.27 1.87 -0.29
C LEU A 592 21.21 3.01 0.12
N PHE A 593 20.68 4.20 0.41
CA PHE A 593 21.45 5.30 1.00
C PHE A 593 22.01 4.96 2.39
N HIS A 594 21.21 4.36 3.27
CA HIS A 594 21.66 3.86 4.58
C HIS A 594 22.80 2.85 4.44
N ARG A 595 22.69 1.87 3.53
CA ARG A 595 23.77 0.93 3.22
C ARG A 595 25.02 1.63 2.67
N ARG A 596 24.87 2.69 1.84
CA ARG A 596 26.01 3.49 1.37
C ARG A 596 26.69 4.26 2.50
N VAL A 597 25.92 4.88 3.41
CA VAL A 597 26.44 5.59 4.61
C VAL A 597 27.18 4.65 5.56
N THR A 598 26.64 3.45 5.80
CA THR A 598 27.24 2.48 6.74
C THR A 598 28.51 1.86 6.18
N LEU A 599 28.50 1.35 4.94
CA LEU A 599 29.66 0.73 4.29
C LEU A 599 30.82 1.70 4.02
N TYR A 600 30.56 3.00 3.89
CA TYR A 600 31.61 3.99 3.66
C TYR A 600 32.60 4.04 4.83
N GLN A 601 33.90 3.87 4.58
CA GLN A 601 34.91 3.86 5.64
C GLN A 601 35.32 5.28 6.02
N THR A 602 35.81 5.47 7.26
CA THR A 602 36.42 6.71 7.73
C THR A 602 37.45 6.40 8.80
N GLN A 603 38.46 7.25 8.97
CA GLN A 603 39.51 7.09 9.98
C GLN A 603 39.12 7.70 11.34
N LEU A 604 38.02 8.46 11.40
CA LEU A 604 37.61 9.19 12.61
C LEU A 604 36.56 8.39 13.39
N SER A 605 36.84 8.13 14.67
CA SER A 605 36.10 7.18 15.51
C SER A 605 34.90 7.77 16.28
N GLY A 606 34.49 9.00 15.96
CA GLY A 606 33.43 9.73 16.66
C GLY A 606 32.01 9.38 16.22
N GLN A 607 31.02 9.95 16.91
CA GLN A 607 29.60 9.73 16.63
C GLN A 607 29.22 10.15 15.20
N MET A 608 28.29 9.41 14.59
CA MET A 608 27.65 9.85 13.35
C MET A 608 26.72 11.04 13.65
N VAL A 609 26.93 12.18 12.99
CA VAL A 609 26.07 13.36 13.14
C VAL A 609 24.94 13.30 12.13
N VAL A 610 23.70 13.20 12.59
CA VAL A 610 22.50 13.12 11.74
C VAL A 610 21.64 14.36 11.96
N HIS A 611 21.27 15.04 10.87
CA HIS A 611 20.42 16.24 10.94
C HIS A 611 19.39 16.31 9.81
N CYS A 612 18.36 17.12 10.04
CA CYS A 612 17.43 17.57 9.02
C CYS A 612 17.24 19.08 9.20
N SER A 613 16.00 19.59 9.26
CA SER A 613 15.76 20.97 9.69
C SER A 613 15.76 21.10 11.22
N ALA A 614 14.88 20.38 11.91
CA ALA A 614 14.73 20.44 13.38
C ALA A 614 15.59 19.40 14.14
N GLY A 615 16.11 18.38 13.44
CA GLY A 615 16.90 17.32 14.07
C GLY A 615 16.09 16.33 14.89
N ILE A 616 14.82 16.08 14.52
CA ILE A 616 13.89 15.24 15.30
C ILE A 616 13.12 14.22 14.45
N GLY A 617 12.42 14.65 13.38
CA GLY A 617 11.58 13.77 12.56
C GLY A 617 12.37 12.81 11.67
N ARG A 618 12.76 13.28 10.47
CA ARG A 618 13.61 12.51 9.53
C ARG A 618 14.88 11.97 10.18
N THR A 619 15.52 12.78 11.04
CA THR A 619 16.69 12.41 11.87
C THR A 619 16.42 11.20 12.77
N GLY A 620 15.34 11.22 13.56
CA GLY A 620 14.98 10.07 14.40
C GLY A 620 14.58 8.85 13.60
N THR A 621 14.01 9.04 12.40
CA THR A 621 13.64 7.94 11.50
C THR A 621 14.89 7.21 10.97
N PHE A 622 15.92 7.96 10.56
CA PHE A 622 17.18 7.38 10.09
C PHE A 622 18.01 6.77 11.24
N ILE A 623 18.08 7.41 12.40
CA ILE A 623 18.76 6.85 13.58
C ILE A 623 18.08 5.53 14.02
N ALA A 624 16.75 5.49 14.05
CA ALA A 624 16.02 4.26 14.34
C ALA A 624 16.24 3.17 13.29
N LEU A 625 16.29 3.51 12.01
CA LEU A 625 16.62 2.54 10.96
C LEU A 625 18.00 1.92 11.20
N ASP A 626 19.03 2.74 11.44
CA ASP A 626 20.40 2.25 11.67
C ASP A 626 20.53 1.40 12.94
N ALA A 627 20.02 1.90 14.07
CA ALA A 627 20.12 1.23 15.37
C ALA A 627 19.33 -0.11 15.38
N LEU A 628 18.10 -0.11 14.85
CA LEU A 628 17.25 -1.31 14.86
C LEU A 628 17.66 -2.33 13.79
N LEU A 629 18.18 -1.91 12.62
CA LEU A 629 18.79 -2.86 11.68
C LEU A 629 20.05 -3.51 12.27
N THR A 630 20.93 -2.71 12.89
CA THR A 630 22.17 -3.21 13.49
C THR A 630 21.90 -4.21 14.61
N TYR A 631 21.02 -3.86 15.54
CA TYR A 631 20.62 -4.74 16.66
C TYR A 631 19.77 -5.94 16.20
N GLY A 632 18.89 -5.74 15.20
CA GLY A 632 18.05 -6.82 14.66
C GLY A 632 18.83 -7.85 13.83
N LYS A 633 19.85 -7.42 13.06
CA LYS A 633 20.73 -8.32 12.30
C LYS A 633 21.59 -9.19 13.22
N THR A 634 21.92 -8.74 14.44
CA THR A 634 22.72 -9.50 15.41
C THR A 634 21.89 -10.35 16.38
N THR A 635 20.70 -9.88 16.79
CA THR A 635 19.88 -10.57 17.82
C THR A 635 18.64 -11.28 17.29
N GLY A 636 18.22 -11.01 16.04
CA GLY A 636 17.00 -11.58 15.44
C GLY A 636 15.68 -11.01 15.97
N VAL A 637 15.71 -10.02 16.87
CA VAL A 637 14.53 -9.38 17.47
C VAL A 637 14.68 -7.86 17.49
N ILE A 638 13.56 -7.13 17.41
CA ILE A 638 13.52 -5.66 17.57
C ILE A 638 12.35 -5.23 18.46
N ASP A 639 12.44 -4.06 19.08
CA ASP A 639 11.34 -3.42 19.81
C ASP A 639 11.31 -1.93 19.41
N ILE A 640 10.42 -1.61 18.48
CA ILE A 640 10.36 -0.29 17.84
C ILE A 640 9.78 0.77 18.80
N PRO A 641 8.68 0.52 19.55
CA PRO A 641 8.17 1.47 20.54
C PRO A 641 9.16 1.73 21.69
N SER A 642 9.85 0.70 22.19
CA SER A 642 10.85 0.88 23.25
C SER A 642 12.03 1.73 22.79
N TYR A 643 12.54 1.53 21.56
CA TYR A 643 13.64 2.34 21.05
C TYR A 643 13.25 3.80 20.77
N ILE A 644 12.01 4.06 20.34
CA ILE A 644 11.49 5.45 20.27
C ILE A 644 11.42 6.08 21.66
N GLY A 645 11.07 5.30 22.69
CA GLY A 645 11.19 5.71 24.10
C GLY A 645 12.62 6.13 24.47
N THR A 646 13.63 5.35 24.09
CA THR A 646 15.06 5.69 24.28
C THR A 646 15.44 6.99 23.56
N MET A 647 15.16 7.11 22.26
CA MET A 647 15.45 8.33 21.51
C MET A 647 14.73 9.56 22.08
N ARG A 648 13.44 9.43 22.45
CA ARG A 648 12.65 10.52 23.03
C ARG A 648 13.09 10.89 24.44
N LYS A 649 13.77 10.00 25.18
CA LYS A 649 14.49 10.35 26.41
C LYS A 649 15.66 11.27 26.11
N ASN A 650 16.49 10.95 25.11
CA ASN A 650 17.65 11.77 24.78
C ASN A 650 17.30 13.11 24.09
N ARG A 651 16.26 13.18 23.24
CA ARG A 651 15.86 14.42 22.54
C ARG A 651 14.35 14.46 22.28
N MET A 652 13.72 15.63 22.47
CA MET A 652 12.27 15.79 22.32
C MET A 652 11.76 15.40 20.91
N ASN A 653 10.55 14.82 20.84
CA ASN A 653 9.80 14.57 19.61
C ASN A 653 10.54 13.80 18.49
N MET A 654 11.52 12.96 18.83
CA MET A 654 12.19 12.05 17.88
C MET A 654 11.16 11.14 17.19
N ILE A 655 11.22 11.07 15.86
CA ILE A 655 10.15 10.63 14.96
C ILE A 655 8.89 11.47 15.20
N GLN A 656 8.69 12.48 14.35
CA GLN A 656 7.80 13.62 14.64
C GLN A 656 6.37 13.41 14.15
N THR A 657 6.17 12.60 13.11
CA THR A 657 4.85 12.37 12.51
C THR A 657 4.50 10.90 12.42
N TYR A 658 3.20 10.64 12.29
CA TYR A 658 2.62 9.31 12.19
C TYR A 658 3.10 8.57 10.92
N GLU A 659 3.26 9.29 9.82
CA GLU A 659 3.73 8.75 8.53
C GLU A 659 5.20 8.34 8.63
N GLN A 660 6.03 9.11 9.37
CA GLN A 660 7.42 8.74 9.66
C GLN A 660 7.51 7.46 10.52
N TYR A 661 6.52 7.22 11.38
CA TYR A 661 6.44 6.01 12.21
C TYR A 661 6.07 4.76 11.39
N ILE A 662 5.14 4.88 10.44
CA ILE A 662 4.86 3.81 9.46
C ILE A 662 6.08 3.57 8.56
N ALA A 663 6.69 4.63 8.02
CA ALA A 663 7.85 4.48 7.14
C ALA A 663 9.03 3.79 7.83
N LEU A 664 9.27 4.00 9.13
CA LEU A 664 10.29 3.23 9.86
C LEU A 664 10.02 1.71 9.80
N HIS A 665 8.76 1.28 9.93
CA HIS A 665 8.39 -0.13 9.84
C HIS A 665 8.63 -0.70 8.43
N GLU A 666 8.27 0.06 7.39
CA GLU A 666 8.49 -0.31 5.99
C GLU A 666 10.00 -0.36 5.65
N LEU A 667 10.78 0.62 6.11
CA LEU A 667 12.23 0.68 5.96
C LEU A 667 12.94 -0.47 6.67
N LEU A 668 12.42 -0.93 7.82
CA LEU A 668 12.95 -2.10 8.52
C LEU A 668 12.64 -3.41 7.77
N ILE A 669 11.41 -3.61 7.25
CA ILE A 669 11.12 -4.74 6.35
C ILE A 669 12.12 -4.74 5.18
N GLU A 670 12.28 -3.61 4.50
CA GLU A 670 13.16 -3.48 3.34
C GLU A 670 14.62 -3.75 3.72
N GLY A 671 15.14 -3.14 4.79
CA GLY A 671 16.53 -3.30 5.24
C GLY A 671 16.90 -4.68 5.80
N PHE A 672 15.94 -5.45 6.31
CA PHE A 672 16.17 -6.86 6.68
C PHE A 672 16.06 -7.83 5.49
N ASN A 673 15.21 -7.53 4.50
CA ASN A 673 15.06 -8.37 3.31
C ASN A 673 16.10 -8.06 2.21
N LEU A 674 16.75 -6.89 2.27
CA LEU A 674 17.77 -6.43 1.33
C LEU A 674 18.87 -7.48 1.13
N PRO A 675 19.07 -8.00 -0.10
CA PRO A 675 20.25 -8.79 -0.42
C PRO A 675 21.54 -8.00 -0.21
N GLU A 676 22.53 -8.64 0.41
CA GLU A 676 23.93 -8.20 0.35
C GLU A 676 24.46 -8.59 -1.04
N SER A 677 24.28 -7.68 -2.00
CA SER A 677 24.51 -7.88 -3.45
C SER A 677 25.50 -6.89 -4.06
N TYR A 678 26.17 -6.08 -3.23
CA TYR A 678 27.22 -5.17 -3.67
C TYR A 678 28.56 -5.92 -3.78
N ILE A 679 29.23 -5.77 -4.92
CA ILE A 679 30.51 -6.41 -5.24
C ILE A 679 31.52 -5.30 -5.55
N SER A 680 32.62 -5.19 -4.79
CA SER A 680 33.70 -4.26 -5.12
C SER A 680 34.52 -4.76 -6.30
N ARG A 681 35.03 -3.84 -7.14
CA ARG A 681 35.89 -4.14 -8.30
C ARG A 681 37.01 -5.12 -7.95
N SER A 682 37.65 -4.90 -6.81
CA SER A 682 38.74 -5.73 -6.27
C SER A 682 38.44 -7.23 -6.12
N ILE A 683 37.17 -7.64 -6.00
CA ILE A 683 36.74 -9.04 -5.85
C ILE A 683 35.79 -9.50 -6.97
N PHE A 684 35.46 -8.64 -7.94
CA PHE A 684 34.45 -8.92 -8.96
C PHE A 684 34.75 -10.20 -9.75
N ASN A 685 35.98 -10.36 -10.22
CA ASN A 685 36.43 -11.55 -10.95
C ASN A 685 36.26 -12.86 -10.15
N SER A 686 36.52 -12.83 -8.84
CA SER A 686 36.35 -13.98 -7.97
C SER A 686 34.88 -14.30 -7.66
N GLU A 687 34.04 -13.29 -7.43
CA GLU A 687 32.62 -13.56 -7.15
C GLU A 687 31.91 -14.04 -8.43
N LEU A 688 32.17 -13.40 -9.59
CA LEU A 688 31.70 -13.84 -10.90
C LEU A 688 32.05 -15.31 -11.19
N ALA A 689 33.30 -15.72 -10.91
CA ALA A 689 33.70 -17.12 -11.04
C ALA A 689 32.80 -18.04 -10.20
N THR A 690 32.49 -17.68 -8.95
CA THR A 690 31.58 -18.50 -8.10
C THR A 690 30.09 -18.35 -8.44
N LEU A 691 29.68 -17.30 -9.14
CA LEU A 691 28.30 -17.13 -9.61
C LEU A 691 27.99 -18.08 -10.77
N CYS A 692 28.97 -18.32 -11.65
CA CYS A 692 28.83 -19.10 -12.88
C CYS A 692 29.43 -20.53 -12.82
N LEU A 693 30.56 -20.75 -12.14
CA LEU A 693 31.35 -21.99 -12.24
C LEU A 693 31.08 -23.00 -11.10
N ASP A 694 29.81 -23.20 -10.77
CA ASP A 694 29.39 -24.04 -9.63
C ASP A 694 29.47 -25.56 -9.93
N GLY A 695 29.78 -25.95 -11.18
CA GLY A 695 29.84 -27.35 -11.64
C GLY A 695 28.49 -28.10 -11.60
N ARG A 696 27.39 -27.37 -11.39
CA ARG A 696 26.01 -27.83 -11.25
C ARG A 696 25.19 -27.46 -12.50
N PRO A 697 24.03 -28.09 -12.73
CA PRO A 697 23.12 -27.66 -13.79
C PRO A 697 22.73 -26.18 -13.63
N ALA A 698 22.48 -25.49 -14.75
CA ALA A 698 22.33 -24.03 -14.78
C ALA A 698 21.29 -23.47 -13.78
N ASN A 699 20.17 -24.18 -13.59
CA ASN A 699 19.10 -23.82 -12.66
C ASN A 699 19.46 -23.98 -11.16
N PHE A 700 20.64 -24.52 -10.83
CA PHE A 700 21.13 -24.62 -9.45
C PHE A 700 22.32 -23.69 -9.15
N THR A 701 22.81 -22.93 -10.12
CA THR A 701 23.86 -21.91 -9.94
C THR A 701 23.43 -20.85 -8.91
N LYS A 702 24.40 -20.15 -8.31
CA LYS A 702 24.09 -18.96 -7.50
C LYS A 702 23.32 -17.92 -8.33
N LEU A 703 23.77 -17.68 -9.57
CA LEU A 703 23.21 -16.65 -10.44
C LEU A 703 21.74 -16.89 -10.79
N PHE A 704 21.34 -18.15 -11.03
CA PHE A 704 19.93 -18.47 -11.26
C PHE A 704 19.06 -18.22 -10.01
N LYS A 705 19.56 -18.57 -8.82
CA LYS A 705 18.87 -18.29 -7.55
C LYS A 705 18.79 -16.80 -7.23
N GLU A 706 19.80 -16.04 -7.64
CA GLU A 706 19.78 -14.57 -7.58
C GLU A 706 18.70 -14.00 -8.51
N PHE A 707 18.57 -14.53 -9.73
CA PHE A 707 17.50 -14.18 -10.66
C PHE A 707 16.09 -14.58 -10.16
N GLU A 708 15.93 -15.77 -9.55
CA GLU A 708 14.68 -16.16 -8.87
C GLU A 708 14.34 -15.20 -7.72
N ARG A 709 15.33 -14.85 -6.90
CA ARG A 709 15.15 -13.87 -5.81
C ARG A 709 14.79 -12.48 -6.36
N LEU A 710 15.39 -12.04 -7.48
CA LEU A 710 15.04 -10.78 -8.13
C LEU A 710 13.57 -10.77 -8.58
N GLN A 711 13.10 -11.85 -9.21
CA GLN A 711 11.70 -11.99 -9.61
C GLN A 711 10.74 -11.97 -8.41
N SER A 712 11.14 -12.50 -7.24
CA SER A 712 10.33 -12.46 -6.02
C SER A 712 10.12 -11.04 -5.46
N PHE A 713 10.91 -10.05 -5.89
CA PHE A 713 10.73 -8.62 -5.56
C PHE A 713 9.94 -7.83 -6.62
N ASN A 714 9.39 -8.47 -7.66
CA ASN A 714 8.55 -7.78 -8.64
C ASN A 714 7.31 -7.17 -7.96
N PRO A 715 6.99 -5.88 -8.17
CA PRO A 715 5.78 -5.29 -7.62
C PRO A 715 4.54 -5.87 -8.31
N ASN A 716 3.52 -6.24 -7.53
CA ASN A 716 2.25 -6.72 -8.05
C ASN A 716 1.32 -5.53 -8.35
N TYR A 717 1.35 -5.03 -9.59
CA TYR A 717 0.51 -3.92 -10.02
C TYR A 717 -0.88 -4.39 -10.46
N THR A 718 -1.91 -3.89 -9.76
CA THR A 718 -3.32 -4.09 -10.15
C THR A 718 -3.74 -3.16 -11.29
N SER A 719 -4.85 -3.43 -11.96
CA SER A 719 -5.33 -2.63 -13.10
C SER A 719 -5.51 -1.13 -12.81
N SER A 720 -5.76 -0.73 -11.56
CA SER A 720 -5.85 0.68 -11.15
C SER A 720 -4.49 1.41 -11.20
N CYS A 721 -3.37 0.69 -11.21
CA CYS A 721 -2.02 1.22 -11.41
C CYS A 721 -1.69 1.49 -12.89
N TYR A 722 -2.56 1.10 -13.81
CA TYR A 722 -2.47 1.31 -15.26
C TYR A 722 -3.69 2.06 -15.81
N SER A 723 -4.38 2.82 -14.94
CA SER A 723 -5.64 3.51 -15.23
C SER A 723 -5.59 4.37 -16.49
N SER A 724 -4.48 5.08 -16.75
CA SER A 724 -4.33 5.86 -17.99
C SER A 724 -4.11 4.97 -19.22
N ALA A 725 -3.32 3.90 -19.10
CA ALA A 725 -2.98 3.01 -20.21
C ALA A 725 -4.17 2.18 -20.69
N LEU A 726 -5.08 1.84 -19.76
CA LEU A 726 -6.31 1.07 -19.97
C LEU A 726 -7.52 1.94 -20.35
N LEU A 727 -7.36 3.25 -20.59
CA LEU A 727 -8.42 4.05 -21.19
C LEU A 727 -8.64 3.62 -22.65
N LYS A 728 -9.91 3.53 -23.07
CA LYS A 728 -10.29 3.12 -24.44
C LYS A 728 -9.69 3.98 -25.56
N GLU A 729 -9.43 5.24 -25.26
CA GLU A 729 -8.76 6.22 -26.13
C GLU A 729 -7.23 6.11 -26.15
N ASN A 730 -6.65 5.23 -25.31
CA ASN A 730 -5.23 4.93 -25.21
C ASN A 730 -4.89 3.46 -25.56
N GLU A 731 -5.86 2.54 -25.61
CA GLU A 731 -5.68 1.13 -26.00
C GLU A 731 -4.79 0.99 -27.25
N ASN A 732 -5.10 1.75 -28.32
CA ASN A 732 -4.39 1.72 -29.60
C ASN A 732 -3.05 2.48 -29.62
N LYS A 733 -2.60 3.05 -28.48
CA LYS A 733 -1.27 3.66 -28.35
C LYS A 733 -0.22 2.68 -27.81
N ASN A 734 -0.65 1.55 -27.26
CA ASN A 734 0.25 0.51 -26.74
C ASN A 734 0.53 -0.52 -27.85
N ARG A 735 1.79 -0.92 -28.05
CA ARG A 735 2.17 -1.91 -29.07
C ARG A 735 1.84 -3.34 -28.65
N ASP A 736 2.17 -3.68 -27.42
CA ASP A 736 2.01 -5.01 -26.84
C ASP A 736 1.13 -4.86 -25.58
N THR A 737 0.04 -5.62 -25.45
CA THR A 737 -0.97 -5.46 -24.38
C THR A 737 -0.42 -5.65 -22.98
N ASP A 738 0.67 -6.42 -22.88
CA ASP A 738 1.25 -6.90 -21.64
C ASP A 738 2.40 -6.00 -21.16
N ILE A 739 2.67 -4.89 -21.88
CA ILE A 739 3.79 -3.96 -21.61
C ILE A 739 3.21 -2.54 -21.62
N LEU A 740 2.72 -2.13 -20.45
CA LEU A 740 2.06 -0.84 -20.23
C LEU A 740 2.85 0.03 -19.25
N ALA A 741 2.83 1.35 -19.45
CA ALA A 741 3.46 2.30 -18.54
C ALA A 741 2.65 2.46 -17.25
N VAL A 742 3.24 2.08 -16.11
CA VAL A 742 2.65 2.22 -14.76
C VAL A 742 2.42 3.70 -14.44
N ASP A 743 1.22 4.08 -13.99
CA ASP A 743 0.84 5.47 -13.72
C ASP A 743 1.78 6.19 -12.72
N LYS A 744 2.39 5.47 -11.76
CA LYS A 744 3.37 6.03 -10.80
C LYS A 744 4.65 6.54 -11.49
N PHE A 745 5.01 5.99 -12.65
CA PHE A 745 6.33 6.19 -13.29
C PHE A 745 6.26 6.61 -14.76
N ARG A 746 5.07 6.70 -15.36
CA ARG A 746 4.90 7.04 -16.77
C ARG A 746 5.33 8.47 -17.10
N ALA A 747 5.67 8.68 -18.37
CA ALA A 747 5.73 10.03 -18.92
C ALA A 747 4.32 10.67 -18.97
N TYR A 748 4.28 11.98 -18.76
CA TYR A 748 3.07 12.80 -18.90
C TYR A 748 3.29 13.82 -20.00
N LEU A 749 2.47 13.77 -21.04
CA LEU A 749 2.45 14.83 -22.05
C LEU A 749 1.81 16.09 -21.42
N GLN A 750 2.36 17.25 -21.75
CA GLN A 750 1.94 18.56 -21.23
C GLN A 750 1.58 19.55 -22.33
N SER A 751 2.18 19.45 -23.53
CA SER A 751 1.90 20.34 -24.67
C SER A 751 1.12 19.69 -25.83
N GLN A 752 0.51 18.51 -25.59
CA GLN A 752 -0.36 17.85 -26.57
C GLN A 752 -1.62 18.70 -26.89
N PRO A 753 -2.17 18.59 -28.11
CA PRO A 753 -3.39 19.32 -28.48
C PRO A 753 -4.63 18.75 -27.78
N SER A 754 -5.68 19.57 -27.61
CA SER A 754 -6.88 19.26 -26.83
C SER A 754 -7.71 18.06 -27.31
N ASN A 755 -7.38 17.47 -28.47
CA ASN A 755 -7.97 16.24 -28.99
C ASN A 755 -7.12 14.98 -28.72
N ARG A 756 -6.10 15.07 -27.85
CA ARG A 756 -5.21 13.96 -27.47
C ARG A 756 -5.04 13.90 -25.95
N THR A 757 -5.01 12.68 -25.43
CA THR A 757 -4.77 12.37 -24.01
C THR A 757 -3.34 12.71 -23.58
N ASN A 758 -3.11 12.88 -22.27
CA ASN A 758 -1.78 13.12 -21.71
C ASN A 758 -0.87 11.85 -21.61
N TYR A 759 -1.18 10.82 -22.40
CA TYR A 759 -0.61 9.48 -22.29
C TYR A 759 0.19 9.07 -23.53
N ILE A 760 1.36 8.51 -23.26
CA ILE A 760 2.24 7.78 -24.18
C ILE A 760 2.77 6.56 -23.42
N ASN A 761 3.01 5.43 -24.09
CA ASN A 761 3.56 4.23 -23.46
C ASN A 761 5.09 4.37 -23.24
N ALA A 762 5.46 5.16 -22.23
CA ALA A 762 6.83 5.44 -21.84
C ALA A 762 6.96 5.58 -20.32
N VAL A 763 8.06 5.10 -19.74
CA VAL A 763 8.36 5.20 -18.30
C VAL A 763 9.69 5.92 -18.02
N ILE A 764 9.71 6.66 -16.91
CA ILE A 764 10.85 7.43 -16.42
C ILE A 764 11.75 6.51 -15.59
N ILE A 765 12.96 6.24 -16.09
CA ILE A 765 13.97 5.42 -15.42
C ILE A 765 15.09 6.36 -14.91
N PRO A 766 15.44 6.33 -13.61
CA PRO A 766 16.63 7.03 -13.11
C PRO A 766 17.90 6.54 -13.79
N SER A 767 18.82 7.46 -14.06
CA SER A 767 20.23 7.09 -14.20
C SER A 767 20.88 6.95 -12.83
N HIS A 768 22.13 6.51 -12.77
CA HIS A 768 22.90 6.54 -11.52
C HIS A 768 23.02 7.98 -10.96
N THR A 769 23.08 9.00 -11.85
CA THR A 769 23.30 10.42 -11.50
C THR A 769 22.02 11.28 -11.41
N SER A 770 20.91 10.89 -12.02
CA SER A 770 19.69 11.73 -12.14
C SER A 770 18.41 10.91 -12.06
N ARG A 771 17.36 11.43 -11.40
CA ARG A 771 16.03 10.78 -11.34
C ARG A 771 15.33 10.73 -12.70
N PHE A 772 15.69 11.63 -13.60
CA PHE A 772 15.17 11.73 -14.96
C PHE A 772 16.28 11.37 -15.95
N GLY A 773 16.89 10.20 -15.79
CA GLY A 773 18.03 9.77 -16.60
C GLY A 773 17.61 9.29 -17.99
N TYR A 774 16.56 8.47 -18.05
CA TYR A 774 16.06 7.91 -19.31
C TYR A 774 14.53 7.96 -19.41
N LEU A 775 14.04 8.10 -20.64
CA LEU A 775 12.66 7.83 -21.03
C LEU A 775 12.62 6.55 -21.86
N MET A 776 12.26 5.45 -21.22
CA MET A 776 12.19 4.14 -21.83
C MET A 776 10.82 3.98 -22.52
N THR A 777 10.80 3.76 -23.83
CA THR A 777 9.58 3.83 -24.66
C THR A 777 9.60 2.89 -25.86
N GLN A 778 8.42 2.47 -26.33
CA GLN A 778 8.27 1.65 -27.54
C GLN A 778 8.62 2.41 -28.83
N PHE A 779 8.99 1.70 -29.90
CA PHE A 779 9.05 2.28 -31.25
C PHE A 779 7.69 2.94 -31.59
N PRO A 780 7.65 4.23 -31.98
CA PRO A 780 6.41 4.94 -32.25
C PRO A 780 5.51 4.22 -33.26
N LEU A 781 4.24 4.01 -32.89
CA LEU A 781 3.17 3.63 -33.81
C LEU A 781 2.77 4.86 -34.64
N GLU A 782 2.22 4.67 -35.84
CA GLU A 782 1.79 5.74 -36.75
C GLU A 782 0.93 6.81 -36.07
N ASN A 783 -0.07 6.38 -35.29
CA ASN A 783 -0.97 7.25 -34.52
C ASN A 783 -0.30 7.95 -33.33
N THR A 784 0.94 7.60 -32.94
CA THR A 784 1.68 8.11 -31.77
C THR A 784 2.93 8.94 -32.09
N VAL A 785 3.33 9.10 -33.36
CA VAL A 785 4.53 9.88 -33.73
C VAL A 785 4.48 11.31 -33.17
N ASP A 786 3.32 11.95 -33.22
CA ASP A 786 3.10 13.29 -32.64
C ASP A 786 3.18 13.30 -31.10
N ASP A 787 2.76 12.23 -30.42
CA ASP A 787 2.90 12.10 -28.95
C ASP A 787 4.37 11.89 -28.56
N PHE A 788 5.12 11.10 -29.34
CA PHE A 788 6.55 10.86 -29.13
C PHE A 788 7.35 12.16 -29.22
N TRP A 789 7.17 12.95 -30.29
CA TRP A 789 7.87 14.23 -30.42
C TRP A 789 7.38 15.27 -29.40
N THR A 790 6.13 15.19 -28.94
CA THR A 790 5.63 15.99 -27.82
C THR A 790 6.34 15.64 -26.51
N MET A 791 6.53 14.34 -26.21
CA MET A 791 7.33 13.89 -25.06
C MET A 791 8.78 14.39 -25.14
N VAL A 792 9.42 14.29 -26.31
CA VAL A 792 10.79 14.80 -26.54
C VAL A 792 10.90 16.29 -26.20
N PHE A 793 9.92 17.09 -26.61
CA PHE A 793 9.90 18.54 -26.33
C PHE A 793 9.55 18.88 -24.88
N ASP A 794 8.55 18.22 -24.28
CA ASP A 794 8.10 18.49 -22.91
C ASP A 794 9.17 18.14 -21.87
N TYR A 795 9.91 17.04 -22.09
CA TYR A 795 11.00 16.60 -21.22
C TYR A 795 12.38 17.15 -21.63
N ASN A 796 12.46 17.97 -22.68
CA ASN A 796 13.70 18.61 -23.16
C ASN A 796 14.81 17.62 -23.54
N CYS A 797 14.46 16.55 -24.27
CA CYS A 797 15.39 15.46 -24.58
C CYS A 797 16.27 15.80 -25.80
N ASP A 798 17.59 15.84 -25.63
CA ASP A 798 18.55 16.13 -26.70
C ASP A 798 19.20 14.87 -27.32
N ASN A 799 19.01 13.70 -26.69
CA ASN A 799 19.63 12.44 -27.10
C ASN A 799 18.57 11.33 -27.21
N ILE A 800 18.60 10.58 -28.32
CA ILE A 800 17.70 9.44 -28.56
C ILE A 800 18.55 8.22 -28.94
N VAL A 801 18.39 7.11 -28.23
CA VAL A 801 19.00 5.81 -28.53
C VAL A 801 17.94 4.89 -29.13
N VAL A 802 18.21 4.36 -30.32
CA VAL A 802 17.35 3.46 -31.09
C VAL A 802 18.05 2.11 -31.19
N ILE A 803 17.42 1.07 -30.63
CA ILE A 803 17.98 -0.28 -30.54
C ILE A 803 17.17 -1.22 -31.44
N GLY A 804 17.82 -1.74 -32.49
CA GLY A 804 17.15 -2.44 -33.59
C GLY A 804 16.55 -1.49 -34.63
N THR A 805 15.76 -2.02 -35.57
CA THR A 805 15.20 -1.24 -36.70
C THR A 805 13.68 -1.12 -36.62
N PRO A 806 13.10 0.10 -36.52
CA PRO A 806 11.67 0.33 -36.65
C PRO A 806 11.16 -0.01 -38.07
N GLN A 807 10.22 -0.95 -38.18
CA GLN A 807 9.69 -1.41 -39.48
C GLN A 807 8.38 -0.72 -39.91
N GLU A 808 7.64 -0.11 -38.98
CA GLU A 808 6.21 0.21 -39.17
C GLU A 808 5.89 1.71 -39.22
N SER A 809 6.87 2.61 -39.06
CA SER A 809 6.59 4.05 -39.02
C SER A 809 7.73 4.94 -39.53
N CYS A 810 7.35 5.94 -40.33
CA CYS A 810 8.21 7.08 -40.69
C CYS A 810 8.31 8.08 -39.53
N TRP A 811 8.67 7.62 -38.33
CA TRP A 811 8.83 8.46 -37.13
C TRP A 811 9.95 9.51 -37.29
N LEU A 812 10.90 9.22 -38.18
CA LEU A 812 11.81 10.16 -38.84
C LEU A 812 11.54 10.17 -40.35
N PRO A 813 11.57 11.33 -41.02
CA PRO A 813 11.55 11.39 -42.48
C PRO A 813 12.86 10.93 -43.12
N VAL A 814 12.75 10.36 -44.33
CA VAL A 814 13.89 9.82 -45.10
C VAL A 814 14.59 10.89 -45.97
N ALA A 815 13.91 12.01 -46.27
CA ALA A 815 14.48 13.10 -47.06
C ALA A 815 15.16 14.17 -46.18
N ARG A 816 15.99 15.03 -46.79
CA ARG A 816 16.83 16.03 -46.08
C ARG A 816 16.03 17.06 -45.28
N GLU A 817 14.86 17.45 -45.79
CA GLU A 817 13.89 18.32 -45.12
C GLU A 817 12.49 17.73 -45.38
N THR A 818 11.66 17.57 -44.34
CA THR A 818 10.26 17.10 -44.45
C THR A 818 9.48 17.44 -43.18
N SER A 819 8.16 17.63 -43.29
CA SER A 819 7.26 17.88 -42.17
C SER A 819 6.34 16.68 -41.85
N THR A 820 5.97 16.53 -40.58
CA THR A 820 4.71 15.90 -40.15
C THR A 820 3.63 16.99 -40.02
N ALA A 821 2.45 16.66 -39.48
CA ALA A 821 1.39 17.64 -39.23
C ALA A 821 1.70 18.64 -38.08
N THR A 822 2.83 18.50 -37.39
CA THR A 822 3.17 19.27 -36.18
C THR A 822 4.66 19.60 -36.04
N TYR A 823 5.55 18.80 -36.62
CA TYR A 823 7.00 18.91 -36.46
C TYR A 823 7.71 18.94 -37.82
N LEU A 824 8.63 19.87 -37.99
CA LEU A 824 9.52 19.96 -39.16
C LEU A 824 10.88 19.36 -38.80
N PHE A 825 11.44 18.55 -39.71
CA PHE A 825 12.72 17.87 -39.52
C PHE A 825 13.72 18.29 -40.59
N LYS A 826 14.95 18.56 -40.15
CA LYS A 826 16.10 18.87 -41.01
C LYS A 826 17.33 18.10 -40.53
N LYS A 827 17.84 17.19 -41.35
CA LYS A 827 19.04 16.42 -41.03
C LYS A 827 20.29 17.28 -41.24
N LEU A 828 21.07 17.49 -40.18
CA LEU A 828 22.24 18.37 -40.19
C LEU A 828 23.52 17.63 -40.60
N ASN A 829 23.74 16.44 -40.02
CA ASN A 829 24.91 15.61 -40.28
C ASN A 829 24.58 14.12 -40.06
N GLU A 830 25.55 13.26 -40.40
CA GLU A 830 25.49 11.82 -40.21
C GLU A 830 26.92 11.27 -40.14
N ARG A 831 27.19 10.36 -39.20
CA ARG A 831 28.46 9.65 -39.05
C ARG A 831 28.18 8.21 -38.62
N SER A 832 28.86 7.23 -39.21
CA SER A 832 28.98 5.90 -38.62
C SER A 832 30.23 5.86 -37.76
N THR A 833 30.22 5.05 -36.70
CA THR A 833 31.45 4.62 -36.03
C THR A 833 32.02 3.37 -36.69
N ASP A 834 33.24 2.99 -36.29
CA ASP A 834 33.93 1.78 -36.76
C ASP A 834 33.29 0.46 -36.27
N TYR A 835 32.34 0.53 -35.33
CA TYR A 835 31.66 -0.62 -34.71
C TYR A 835 30.14 -0.59 -34.95
N ASP A 836 29.73 -0.14 -36.13
CA ASP A 836 28.34 -0.18 -36.66
C ASP A 836 27.27 0.56 -35.83
N VAL A 837 27.67 1.62 -35.11
CA VAL A 837 26.74 2.58 -34.50
C VAL A 837 26.60 3.81 -35.41
N GLU A 838 25.39 4.04 -35.93
CA GLU A 838 25.08 5.25 -36.70
C GLU A 838 24.68 6.39 -35.76
N ILE A 839 25.17 7.61 -36.03
CA ILE A 839 24.86 8.81 -35.25
C ILE A 839 24.52 9.96 -36.19
N ALA A 840 23.35 10.58 -36.03
CA ALA A 840 22.89 11.69 -36.87
C ALA A 840 22.22 12.80 -36.06
N ASP A 841 22.58 14.06 -36.35
CA ASP A 841 21.98 15.23 -35.72
C ASP A 841 20.81 15.77 -36.56
N TYR A 842 19.67 15.99 -35.92
CA TYR A 842 18.47 16.57 -36.52
C TYR A 842 18.12 17.89 -35.83
N GLN A 843 17.91 18.95 -36.61
CA GLN A 843 17.17 20.12 -36.16
C GLN A 843 15.68 19.80 -36.28
N VAL A 844 14.97 19.88 -35.16
CA VAL A 844 13.53 19.62 -35.06
C VAL A 844 12.84 20.90 -34.62
N THR A 845 11.84 21.34 -35.38
CA THR A 845 11.08 22.57 -35.09
C THR A 845 9.62 22.22 -34.85
N ASN A 846 9.12 22.51 -33.65
CA ASN A 846 7.72 22.37 -33.29
C ASN A 846 6.92 23.53 -33.89
N GLU A 847 6.06 23.25 -34.86
CA GLU A 847 5.41 24.29 -35.67
C GLU A 847 4.39 25.13 -34.90
N ARG A 848 3.88 24.63 -33.77
CA ARG A 848 2.85 25.30 -32.96
C ARG A 848 3.45 26.28 -31.95
N SER A 849 4.54 25.87 -31.28
CA SER A 849 5.25 26.68 -30.28
C SER A 849 6.39 27.51 -30.85
N LYS A 850 6.79 27.24 -32.11
CA LYS A 850 7.98 27.79 -32.79
C LYS A 850 9.28 27.63 -31.99
N ARG A 851 9.34 26.59 -31.15
CA ARG A 851 10.56 26.13 -30.48
C ARG A 851 11.33 25.20 -31.41
N GLU A 852 12.65 25.33 -31.40
CA GLU A 852 13.58 24.44 -32.11
C GLU A 852 14.45 23.68 -31.09
N ARG A 853 14.86 22.47 -31.44
CA ARG A 853 15.83 21.67 -30.69
C ARG A 853 16.75 20.93 -31.66
N THR A 854 18.02 20.79 -31.31
CA THR A 854 18.94 19.87 -31.99
C THR A 854 18.96 18.56 -31.23
N VAL A 855 18.61 17.47 -31.89
CA VAL A 855 18.51 16.14 -31.29
C VAL A 855 19.52 15.21 -31.96
N GLN A 856 20.42 14.62 -31.17
CA GLN A 856 21.36 13.60 -31.64
C GLN A 856 20.73 12.21 -31.50
N ILE A 857 20.67 11.47 -32.60
CA ILE A 857 20.03 10.15 -32.67
C ILE A 857 21.11 9.11 -32.92
N PHE A 858 21.24 8.18 -31.97
CA PHE A 858 22.14 7.03 -32.02
C PHE A 858 21.34 5.79 -32.42
N ASN A 859 21.79 5.03 -33.41
CA ASN A 859 21.07 3.90 -33.97
C ASN A 859 21.95 2.65 -34.04
N MET A 860 21.55 1.62 -33.29
CA MET A 860 22.27 0.36 -33.10
C MET A 860 21.53 -0.77 -33.81
N LYS A 861 21.56 -0.76 -35.15
CA LYS A 861 20.76 -1.64 -36.03
C LYS A 861 21.05 -3.13 -35.86
N GLN A 862 22.28 -3.49 -35.48
CA GLN A 862 22.70 -4.89 -35.30
C GLN A 862 22.04 -5.57 -34.10
N TRP A 863 21.52 -4.81 -33.14
CA TRP A 863 20.79 -5.40 -32.01
C TRP A 863 19.40 -5.85 -32.48
N SER A 864 19.29 -7.12 -32.88
CA SER A 864 18.02 -7.71 -33.32
C SER A 864 16.96 -7.59 -32.22
N SER A 865 15.73 -7.23 -32.61
CA SER A 865 14.54 -7.27 -31.75
C SER A 865 14.27 -8.64 -31.14
N GLU A 866 14.80 -9.70 -31.75
CA GLU A 866 14.69 -11.11 -31.34
C GLU A 866 15.88 -11.56 -30.47
N SER A 867 16.92 -10.73 -30.32
CA SER A 867 18.08 -11.03 -29.46
C SER A 867 17.85 -10.53 -28.03
N LEU A 868 18.10 -11.41 -27.06
CA LEU A 868 18.20 -11.11 -25.63
C LEU A 868 19.61 -10.68 -25.19
N LEU A 869 20.61 -10.83 -26.05
CA LEU A 869 22.00 -10.43 -25.80
C LEU A 869 22.36 -9.21 -26.66
N SER A 870 23.31 -8.41 -26.20
CA SER A 870 23.95 -7.39 -27.05
C SER A 870 24.71 -8.03 -28.22
N PRO A 871 24.82 -7.37 -29.40
CA PRO A 871 25.48 -7.96 -30.57
C PRO A 871 27.02 -7.88 -30.52
N SER A 872 27.57 -6.99 -29.69
CA SER A 872 29.01 -6.71 -29.56
C SER A 872 29.24 -5.76 -28.38
N ASP A 873 30.00 -6.19 -27.37
CA ASP A 873 30.35 -5.36 -26.22
C ASP A 873 31.09 -4.08 -26.63
N SER A 874 31.96 -4.16 -27.64
CA SER A 874 32.70 -3.00 -28.17
C SER A 874 31.77 -1.95 -28.79
N SER A 875 30.75 -2.38 -29.53
CA SER A 875 29.74 -1.47 -30.11
C SER A 875 28.91 -0.80 -29.01
N LEU A 876 28.53 -1.55 -27.97
CA LEU A 876 27.76 -1.02 -26.85
C LEU A 876 28.60 -0.09 -25.95
N LEU A 877 29.86 -0.44 -25.67
CA LEU A 877 30.81 0.41 -24.95
C LEU A 877 31.02 1.74 -25.68
N GLN A 878 31.25 1.71 -27.00
CA GLN A 878 31.45 2.93 -27.78
C GLN A 878 30.19 3.81 -27.82
N LEU A 879 29.00 3.22 -27.96
CA LEU A 879 27.72 3.94 -27.85
C LEU A 879 27.61 4.65 -26.49
N LEU A 880 27.93 3.96 -25.40
CA LEU A 880 27.89 4.51 -24.05
C LEU A 880 28.98 5.56 -23.81
N GLU A 881 30.16 5.47 -24.44
CA GLU A 881 31.20 6.51 -24.38
C GLU A 881 30.82 7.78 -25.15
N GLN A 882 30.22 7.63 -26.34
CA GLN A 882 29.69 8.78 -27.09
C GLN A 882 28.58 9.47 -26.29
N LEU A 883 27.70 8.70 -25.63
CA LEU A 883 26.63 9.23 -24.78
C LEU A 883 27.17 9.88 -23.48
N ASP A 884 28.15 9.26 -22.80
CA ASP A 884 28.86 9.83 -21.64
C ASP A 884 29.37 11.25 -21.96
N SER A 885 29.97 11.43 -23.15
CA SER A 885 30.59 12.70 -23.55
C SER A 885 29.62 13.88 -23.60
N ARG A 886 28.31 13.60 -23.78
CA ARG A 886 27.23 14.60 -23.77
C ARG A 886 26.53 14.66 -22.41
N ARG A 887 26.31 13.53 -21.74
CA ARG A 887 25.75 13.50 -20.37
C ARG A 887 26.61 14.27 -19.37
N ARG A 888 27.92 14.39 -19.58
CA ARG A 888 28.84 15.14 -18.68
C ARG A 888 28.71 16.66 -18.72
N SER A 889 28.20 17.27 -19.79
CA SER A 889 28.00 18.74 -19.82
C SER A 889 26.66 19.15 -19.22
N ASP A 890 25.59 18.41 -19.53
CA ASP A 890 24.20 18.82 -19.27
C ASP A 890 23.38 17.68 -18.65
N ASN A 891 23.90 17.06 -17.57
CA ASN A 891 23.40 15.83 -16.92
C ASN A 891 21.98 15.92 -16.29
N THR A 892 21.20 16.94 -16.67
CA THR A 892 19.83 17.22 -16.27
C THR A 892 18.79 16.78 -17.30
N THR A 893 19.15 16.59 -18.58
CA THR A 893 18.20 16.18 -19.63
C THR A 893 18.11 14.65 -19.77
N PRO A 894 16.90 14.08 -19.90
CA PRO A 894 16.72 12.64 -20.09
C PRO A 894 17.11 12.19 -21.49
N VAL A 895 17.67 10.98 -21.58
CA VAL A 895 17.93 10.28 -22.85
C VAL A 895 16.72 9.41 -23.18
N VAL A 896 16.14 9.54 -24.38
CA VAL A 896 15.08 8.62 -24.83
C VAL A 896 15.73 7.30 -25.26
N VAL A 897 15.25 6.15 -24.78
CA VAL A 897 15.77 4.82 -25.14
C VAL A 897 14.64 3.95 -25.67
N MET A 898 14.69 3.62 -26.97
CA MET A 898 13.64 2.85 -27.64
C MET A 898 14.13 1.56 -28.30
N CYS A 899 13.28 0.54 -28.20
CA CYS A 899 13.34 -0.73 -28.93
C CYS A 899 11.90 -1.12 -29.32
N ARG A 900 11.69 -2.24 -30.03
CA ARG A 900 10.36 -2.64 -30.56
C ARG A 900 9.23 -2.44 -29.54
N ASN A 901 9.29 -3.14 -28.41
CA ASN A 901 8.31 -3.09 -27.32
C ASN A 901 8.64 -2.06 -26.23
N GLY A 902 9.75 -1.34 -26.36
CA GLY A 902 10.21 -0.36 -25.39
C GLY A 902 10.67 -0.91 -24.04
N CYS A 903 10.86 -2.23 -23.93
CA CYS A 903 11.03 -2.89 -22.64
C CYS A 903 12.23 -3.85 -22.62
N THR A 904 12.36 -4.73 -23.61
CA THR A 904 13.39 -5.78 -23.63
C THR A 904 14.79 -5.20 -23.76
N GLN A 905 15.18 -4.73 -24.96
CA GLN A 905 16.52 -4.20 -25.18
C GLN A 905 16.71 -2.81 -24.52
N SER A 906 15.66 -1.99 -24.42
CA SER A 906 15.72 -0.69 -23.74
C SER A 906 16.02 -0.83 -22.24
N GLY A 907 15.41 -1.81 -21.57
CA GLY A 907 15.67 -2.08 -20.15
C GLY A 907 17.08 -2.62 -19.92
N LEU A 908 17.52 -3.55 -20.77
CA LEU A 908 18.88 -4.08 -20.79
C LEU A 908 19.92 -2.96 -20.94
N PHE A 909 19.74 -2.05 -21.92
CA PHE A 909 20.58 -0.87 -22.11
C PHE A 909 20.59 0.08 -20.90
N CYS A 910 19.41 0.47 -20.37
CA CYS A 910 19.33 1.39 -19.23
C CYS A 910 20.02 0.82 -17.98
N CYS A 911 19.92 -0.49 -17.76
CA CYS A 911 20.58 -1.16 -16.64
C CYS A 911 22.11 -1.24 -16.85
N ILE A 912 22.59 -1.62 -18.04
CA ILE A 912 24.03 -1.62 -18.38
C ILE A 912 24.64 -0.22 -18.19
N SER A 913 23.96 0.81 -18.71
CA SER A 913 24.40 2.21 -18.58
C SER A 913 24.55 2.61 -17.11
N ASN A 914 23.60 2.24 -16.25
CA ASN A 914 23.65 2.53 -14.81
C ASN A 914 24.74 1.75 -14.06
N LEU A 915 25.01 0.49 -14.42
CA LEU A 915 26.07 -0.31 -13.81
C LEU A 915 27.46 0.22 -14.19
N ARG A 916 27.63 0.66 -15.44
CA ARG A 916 28.85 1.29 -15.92
C ARG A 916 29.08 2.68 -15.31
N ASP A 917 28.02 3.48 -15.12
CA ASP A 917 28.09 4.72 -14.33
C ASP A 917 28.49 4.43 -12.87
N GLN A 918 27.91 3.38 -12.26
CA GLN A 918 28.20 2.99 -10.89
C GLN A 918 29.66 2.61 -10.68
N ILE A 919 30.26 1.76 -11.54
CA ILE A 919 31.68 1.40 -11.45
C ILE A 919 32.57 2.65 -11.43
N LYS A 920 32.33 3.58 -12.36
CA LYS A 920 33.13 4.79 -12.53
C LYS A 920 33.03 5.76 -11.34
N MET A 921 32.00 5.65 -10.50
CA MET A 921 31.77 6.54 -9.35
C MET A 921 32.05 5.88 -7.98
N ASP A 922 31.80 4.57 -7.87
CA ASP A 922 31.72 3.83 -6.60
C ASP A 922 32.80 2.76 -6.39
N ASP A 923 33.57 2.39 -7.43
CA ASP A 923 34.56 1.29 -7.44
C ASP A 923 33.97 -0.12 -7.13
N GLY A 924 32.76 -0.34 -7.62
CA GLY A 924 32.02 -1.60 -7.51
C GLY A 924 30.66 -1.53 -8.18
N VAL A 925 29.91 -2.62 -8.12
CA VAL A 925 28.56 -2.77 -8.69
C VAL A 925 27.56 -3.28 -7.66
N ASP A 926 26.28 -2.98 -7.87
CA ASP A 926 25.18 -3.81 -7.37
C ASP A 926 24.22 -4.11 -8.52
N ILE A 927 24.46 -5.25 -9.18
CA ILE A 927 23.70 -5.72 -10.35
C ILE A 927 22.25 -6.00 -9.94
N PHE A 928 22.05 -6.66 -8.79
CA PHE A 928 20.73 -6.96 -8.26
C PHE A 928 19.89 -5.71 -8.02
N GLN A 929 20.40 -4.72 -7.26
CA GLN A 929 19.60 -3.57 -6.88
C GLN A 929 19.35 -2.63 -8.07
N THR A 930 20.30 -2.52 -9.01
CA THR A 930 20.10 -1.76 -10.26
C THR A 930 19.02 -2.42 -11.13
N ALA A 931 19.07 -3.74 -11.33
CA ALA A 931 18.03 -4.49 -12.03
C ALA A 931 16.67 -4.40 -11.31
N ARG A 932 16.66 -4.45 -9.98
CA ARG A 932 15.45 -4.27 -9.16
C ARG A 932 14.85 -2.88 -9.30
N GLN A 933 15.66 -1.81 -9.30
CA GLN A 933 15.15 -0.44 -9.51
C GLN A 933 14.50 -0.24 -10.88
N LEU A 934 14.96 -0.97 -11.92
CA LEU A 934 14.31 -1.03 -13.22
C LEU A 934 13.01 -1.84 -13.17
N LYS A 935 13.03 -3.06 -12.62
CA LYS A 935 11.84 -3.94 -12.51
C LYS A 935 10.75 -3.38 -11.60
N THR A 936 11.09 -2.54 -10.62
CA THR A 936 10.12 -1.75 -9.85
C THR A 936 9.33 -0.76 -10.72
N ARG A 937 9.85 -0.36 -11.89
CA ARG A 937 9.24 0.64 -12.79
C ARG A 937 8.60 -0.01 -14.02
N GLN A 938 9.20 -1.09 -14.52
CA GLN A 938 8.66 -1.93 -15.60
C GLN A 938 8.97 -3.41 -15.26
N PRO A 939 8.07 -4.14 -14.56
CA PRO A 939 8.31 -5.52 -14.12
C PRO A 939 8.64 -6.50 -15.25
N GLU A 940 8.19 -6.18 -16.46
CA GLU A 940 8.34 -6.94 -17.70
C GLU A 940 9.73 -6.79 -18.33
N ALA A 941 10.53 -5.81 -17.91
CA ALA A 941 11.93 -5.74 -18.29
C ALA A 941 12.68 -6.89 -17.62
N LEU A 942 13.63 -7.52 -18.31
CA LEU A 942 14.48 -8.59 -17.77
C LEU A 942 13.65 -9.81 -17.32
N ARG A 943 12.97 -10.44 -18.29
CA ARG A 943 12.18 -11.68 -18.10
C ARG A 943 13.02 -12.95 -18.07
N ASP A 944 14.26 -12.90 -18.56
CA ASP A 944 15.12 -14.09 -18.73
C ASP A 944 16.47 -13.94 -18.02
N VAL A 945 16.99 -15.03 -17.46
CA VAL A 945 18.31 -15.08 -16.79
C VAL A 945 19.47 -14.70 -17.73
N VAL A 946 19.28 -14.87 -19.04
CA VAL A 946 20.25 -14.50 -20.09
C VAL A 946 20.59 -13.01 -20.04
N ASN A 947 19.60 -12.14 -19.78
CA ASN A 947 19.82 -10.70 -19.63
C ASN A 947 20.74 -10.38 -18.43
N ILE A 948 20.76 -11.23 -17.40
CA ILE A 948 21.62 -11.05 -16.21
C ILE A 948 23.03 -11.58 -16.47
N LEU A 949 23.18 -12.69 -17.19
CA LEU A 949 24.48 -13.13 -17.71
C LEU A 949 25.15 -12.05 -18.57
N ASP A 950 24.36 -11.37 -19.43
CA ASP A 950 24.84 -10.24 -20.25
C ASP A 950 25.42 -9.10 -19.39
N TYR A 951 24.81 -8.77 -18.25
CA TYR A 951 25.38 -7.79 -17.31
C TYR A 951 26.75 -8.21 -16.77
N TYR A 952 26.85 -9.42 -16.21
CA TYR A 952 28.10 -9.86 -15.59
C TYR A 952 29.24 -9.98 -16.61
N MET A 953 28.93 -10.41 -17.84
CA MET A 953 29.89 -10.48 -18.94
C MET A 953 30.29 -9.09 -19.47
N PHE A 954 29.33 -8.21 -19.76
CA PHE A 954 29.61 -6.84 -20.22
C PHE A 954 30.47 -6.09 -19.20
N ILE A 955 30.17 -6.22 -17.91
CA ILE A 955 30.91 -5.57 -16.84
C ILE A 955 32.34 -6.10 -16.76
N PHE A 956 32.54 -7.43 -16.81
CA PHE A 956 33.87 -8.05 -16.89
C PHE A 956 34.69 -7.53 -18.07
N ILE A 957 34.07 -7.41 -19.25
CA ILE A 957 34.72 -6.91 -20.47
C ILE A 957 35.04 -5.41 -20.35
N SER A 958 34.13 -4.61 -19.78
CA SER A 958 34.36 -3.18 -19.52
C SER A 958 35.53 -2.95 -18.54
N GLU A 959 35.67 -3.76 -17.49
CA GLU A 959 36.80 -3.65 -16.56
C GLU A 959 38.12 -4.09 -17.21
N CYS A 960 38.11 -5.14 -18.03
CA CYS A 960 39.28 -5.51 -18.83
C CYS A 960 39.71 -4.35 -19.76
N HIS A 961 38.75 -3.70 -20.41
CA HIS A 961 39.04 -2.62 -21.36
C HIS A 961 39.59 -1.35 -20.67
N GLU A 962 39.04 -0.94 -19.51
CA GLU A 962 39.59 0.19 -18.73
C GLU A 962 41.04 -0.09 -18.28
N ASN A 963 41.37 -1.33 -17.88
CA ASN A 963 42.72 -1.71 -17.47
C ASN A 963 43.75 -1.68 -18.63
N PHE A 964 43.34 -1.95 -19.87
CA PHE A 964 44.21 -1.77 -21.04
C PHE A 964 44.43 -0.28 -21.36
N SER A 965 43.40 0.57 -21.24
CA SER A 965 43.49 2.01 -21.50
C SER A 965 44.38 2.79 -20.52
N VAL A 966 44.77 2.20 -19.39
CA VAL A 966 45.66 2.80 -18.37
C VAL A 966 47.12 2.32 -18.53
N ASN A 967 47.40 1.41 -19.46
CA ASN A 967 48.73 0.86 -19.73
C ASN A 967 49.27 1.23 -21.13
N MET A 968 48.81 2.35 -21.70
CA MET A 968 49.38 3.05 -22.87
C MET A 968 49.61 4.52 -22.56
#